data_AF-A0A2N9NXS7-F1
#
_entry.id   AF-A0A2N9NXS7-F1
#
_cell.length_a   1.000
_cell.length_b   1.000
_cell.length_c   1.000
_cell.angle_alpha   90.00
_cell.angle_beta   90.00
_cell.angle_gamma   90.00
#
_symmetry.space_group_name_H-M   'P 1'
#
loop_
_entity.id
_entity.type
_entity.pdbx_description
1 polymer ?
#
loop_
_entity_poly.entity_id
_entity_poly.type
_entity_poly.pdbx_seq_one_letter_code
_entity_poly.pdbx_strand_id
1 'polypeptide(L)'
;MNSIVQRLAAMWAIAFARPHFSEGAVRASVSVRGEAPVYQSGLRIKDQSKALGPFALAACALACLAVARVASGAVPWHQSLYLPNGGYWPERVSLTITNSSLKPVTGEPLALSVPELSGARVESLRVCRTDGVELLYDLRDGHGVAKRTEQLTADDKLVVPVECAARAATTLFAYAGNAEAWAVPDFLTANAADRAGVGSNAELRISVGSVERLRLRSARPTAKTPDKGWRNWAEVRVRNFDENAVSTTLVRVNLRKALTELPDVPKDSTVRVLSSQGLEASSYRLGHGANLLFSAALAPTTEEFFQAGFSDDLKHGIDGLNLDDYARLMASKANLVRNASFEDGADRPSPWHKPAEGGPHRVTAGLSSDARFGKRSLELTVLENAQADWLGWDSGEIPVKPGATYLLSGWLKGIKLQSWAAIHAHFHDTNGALARAGAMVSTLPTVNGDSDWINSSGFFQAPPDAATIQIHLTMNTQGTLRHDGIILCEVVDGEVAAVHSAAEKTARARLQVWQVNPLVKVFPHTPPRERVKAVSVELARNEFQAVQLAFRAGTTNAGKASIEVSPLKSRSGEELPPVKVERVGYVPVDHPSAYYSTEVPDWCRKVPHGAGSTDGWAGWWPDPLQPGSAPDLSPGKTQPIWFTVHAPKGAAPGQVSRANQNQCRQR
;
A
#
# COMPACT_ATOMS: atom_id res chain seq x y z
N MET A 1 -13.46 -36.57 35.34
CA MET A 1 -13.01 -36.46 33.93
C MET A 1 -11.82 -37.35 33.55
N ASN A 2 -11.00 -37.87 34.48
CA ASN A 2 -9.76 -38.60 34.12
C ASN A 2 -9.91 -40.06 33.62
N SER A 3 -11.08 -40.70 33.75
CA SER A 3 -11.26 -42.12 33.36
C SER A 3 -11.60 -42.37 31.89
N ILE A 4 -12.05 -41.36 31.14
CA ILE A 4 -12.38 -41.49 29.71
C ILE A 4 -11.12 -41.38 28.84
N VAL A 5 -10.17 -40.53 29.23
CA VAL A 5 -8.88 -40.35 28.52
C VAL A 5 -8.05 -41.65 28.52
N GLN A 6 -8.05 -42.40 29.63
CA GLN A 6 -7.28 -43.65 29.73
C GLN A 6 -7.84 -44.81 28.89
N ARG A 7 -9.14 -44.82 28.54
CA ARG A 7 -9.70 -45.88 27.67
C ARG A 7 -9.51 -45.61 26.18
N LEU A 8 -9.37 -44.35 25.76
CA LEU A 8 -9.01 -44.01 24.38
C LEU A 8 -7.51 -44.29 24.10
N ALA A 9 -6.63 -44.10 25.08
CA ALA A 9 -5.20 -44.41 24.95
C ALA A 9 -4.92 -45.91 24.69
N ALA A 10 -5.74 -46.81 25.24
CA ALA A 10 -5.56 -48.26 25.10
C ALA A 10 -5.91 -48.82 23.71
N MET A 11 -6.78 -48.14 22.94
CA MET A 11 -7.08 -48.53 21.55
C MET A 11 -6.07 -48.01 20.53
N TRP A 12 -5.13 -47.15 20.93
CA TRP A 12 -4.08 -46.61 20.07
C TRP A 12 -2.77 -47.43 20.06
N ALA A 13 -2.69 -48.50 20.86
CA ALA A 13 -1.44 -49.25 21.09
C ALA A 13 -1.29 -50.57 20.30
N ILE A 14 -2.30 -51.00 19.53
CA ILE A 14 -2.30 -52.32 18.83
C ILE A 14 -2.48 -52.15 17.31
N ALA A 15 -1.67 -51.25 16.70
CA ALA A 15 -1.61 -51.09 15.24
C ALA A 15 -0.18 -50.80 14.70
N PHE A 16 0.87 -50.95 15.52
CA PHE A 16 2.26 -50.78 15.10
C PHE A 16 2.98 -52.12 14.85
N ALA A 17 2.52 -52.85 13.83
CA ALA A 17 3.35 -53.83 13.14
C ALA A 17 3.96 -53.14 11.90
N ARG A 18 5.27 -52.86 11.93
CA ARG A 18 5.99 -52.21 10.82
C ARG A 18 5.96 -53.08 9.56
N PRO A 19 5.48 -52.59 8.40
CA PRO A 19 5.97 -53.05 7.11
C PRO A 19 7.30 -52.33 6.82
N HIS A 20 8.28 -53.05 6.26
CA HIS A 20 9.47 -52.41 5.68
C HIS A 20 9.04 -51.53 4.49
N PHE A 21 9.16 -50.21 4.63
CA PHE A 21 9.05 -49.30 3.50
C PHE A 21 10.35 -49.31 2.70
N SER A 22 10.26 -49.60 1.40
CA SER A 22 11.33 -49.34 0.45
C SER A 22 11.24 -47.90 -0.06
N GLU A 23 12.38 -47.22 -0.20
CA GLU A 23 12.44 -45.81 -0.59
C GLU A 23 12.03 -45.61 -2.07
N GLY A 24 10.81 -45.13 -2.28
CA GLY A 24 10.20 -44.92 -3.59
C GLY A 24 10.48 -43.55 -4.22
N ALA A 25 11.72 -43.05 -4.24
CA ALA A 25 12.05 -41.83 -5.00
C ALA A 25 11.74 -40.53 -4.24
N VAL A 26 11.19 -39.47 -4.85
CA VAL A 26 10.75 -39.29 -6.26
C VAL A 26 11.78 -38.45 -7.05
N ARG A 27 11.70 -38.47 -8.39
CA ARG A 27 12.37 -37.49 -9.27
C ARG A 27 11.33 -36.81 -10.15
N ALA A 28 11.22 -35.49 -10.03
CA ALA A 28 10.79 -34.63 -11.12
C ALA A 28 12.02 -34.24 -11.94
N SER A 29 12.03 -34.51 -13.24
CA SER A 29 13.08 -34.10 -14.15
C SER A 29 12.70 -32.77 -14.81
N VAL A 30 13.23 -31.67 -14.30
CA VAL A 30 13.13 -30.36 -14.98
C VAL A 30 14.40 -30.16 -15.79
N SER A 31 14.28 -30.09 -17.11
CA SER A 31 15.38 -29.71 -18.00
C SER A 31 15.35 -28.20 -18.24
N VAL A 32 16.48 -27.53 -18.00
CA VAL A 32 16.66 -26.11 -18.30
C VAL A 32 17.76 -26.01 -19.34
N ARG A 33 17.45 -25.45 -20.52
CA ARG A 33 18.45 -24.98 -21.49
C ARG A 33 18.52 -23.46 -21.38
N GLY A 34 19.68 -22.94 -21.02
CA GLY A 34 19.93 -21.50 -20.97
C GLY A 34 20.97 -21.11 -22.01
N GLU A 35 20.63 -20.14 -22.84
CA GLU A 35 21.59 -19.37 -23.65
C GLU A 35 21.70 -17.96 -23.05
N ALA A 36 22.91 -17.43 -22.96
CA ALA A 36 23.20 -16.15 -22.32
C ALA A 36 23.83 -15.17 -23.32
N PRO A 37 23.31 -13.94 -23.46
CA PRO A 37 23.98 -12.88 -24.22
C PRO A 37 25.10 -12.24 -23.37
N VAL A 38 26.25 -12.00 -24.02
CA VAL A 38 27.34 -11.18 -23.47
C VAL A 38 27.11 -9.72 -23.90
N TYR A 39 27.17 -8.79 -22.96
CA TYR A 39 27.33 -7.36 -23.26
C TYR A 39 28.60 -6.82 -22.60
N GLN A 40 29.52 -6.31 -23.42
CA GLN A 40 30.68 -5.55 -22.95
C GLN A 40 30.40 -4.05 -22.93
N SER A 41 31.02 -3.40 -21.96
CA SER A 41 30.93 -1.96 -21.67
C SER A 41 31.96 -1.14 -22.43
N GLY A 42 31.63 0.13 -22.73
CA GLY A 42 32.64 1.19 -22.76
C GLY A 42 32.37 2.34 -23.72
N LEU A 43 32.22 3.56 -23.17
CA LEU A 43 33.19 4.63 -23.38
C LEU A 43 33.03 5.73 -22.31
N ARG A 44 33.99 6.66 -22.22
CA ARG A 44 34.14 7.58 -21.09
C ARG A 44 34.73 8.93 -21.52
N ILE A 45 34.34 10.01 -20.83
CA ILE A 45 34.99 11.34 -20.75
C ILE A 45 34.94 12.22 -22.03
N LYS A 46 34.26 13.38 -21.95
CA LYS A 46 34.98 14.67 -21.79
C LYS A 46 34.14 15.80 -21.21
N ASP A 47 34.81 16.53 -20.33
CA ASP A 47 34.42 17.73 -19.60
C ASP A 47 34.92 18.96 -20.37
N GLN A 48 34.15 20.05 -20.39
CA GLN A 48 34.68 21.42 -20.51
C GLN A 48 33.79 22.43 -19.79
N SER A 49 34.43 23.22 -18.94
CA SER A 49 33.89 24.38 -18.24
C SER A 49 34.24 25.69 -18.94
N LYS A 50 33.41 26.72 -18.75
CA LYS A 50 33.80 28.15 -18.67
C LYS A 50 32.63 29.01 -18.17
N ALA A 51 32.92 30.19 -17.64
CA ALA A 51 32.03 30.93 -16.74
C ALA A 51 32.03 32.45 -16.97
N LEU A 52 31.06 33.13 -16.32
CA LEU A 52 30.95 34.58 -16.06
C LEU A 52 30.67 35.47 -17.31
N GLY A 53 29.91 36.58 -17.22
CA GLY A 53 29.44 37.35 -16.07
C GLY A 53 28.21 38.26 -16.37
N PRO A 54 27.87 39.24 -15.50
CA PRO A 54 26.50 39.74 -15.34
C PRO A 54 26.22 41.18 -15.83
N PHE A 55 24.95 41.53 -16.02
CA PHE A 55 24.44 42.91 -15.99
C PHE A 55 23.05 42.98 -15.35
N ALA A 56 22.69 44.13 -14.76
CA ALA A 56 21.57 44.28 -13.83
C ALA A 56 20.66 45.48 -14.14
N LEU A 57 19.44 45.43 -13.56
CA LEU A 57 18.58 46.55 -13.16
C LEU A 57 18.16 47.61 -14.21
N ALA A 58 16.85 47.70 -14.49
CA ALA A 58 16.06 48.93 -14.23
C ALA A 58 14.54 48.67 -14.34
N ALA A 59 13.78 49.42 -13.54
CA ALA A 59 12.39 49.15 -13.15
C ALA A 59 11.31 50.00 -13.86
N CYS A 60 10.06 49.53 -13.70
CA CYS A 60 8.81 50.29 -13.46
C CYS A 60 7.99 50.96 -14.59
N ALA A 61 6.71 51.16 -14.22
CA ALA A 61 5.58 51.84 -14.89
C ALA A 61 4.86 51.03 -16.02
N LEU A 62 3.52 51.01 -16.12
CA LEU A 62 2.45 51.51 -15.24
C LEU A 62 1.19 50.62 -15.35
N ALA A 63 0.27 50.71 -14.39
CA ALA A 63 -0.97 49.92 -14.37
C ALA A 63 -2.11 50.56 -15.18
N CYS A 64 -3.00 49.73 -15.75
CA CYS A 64 -4.47 49.86 -15.71
C CYS A 64 -5.17 48.83 -16.62
N LEU A 65 -5.67 47.73 -16.04
CA LEU A 65 -6.82 46.96 -16.57
C LEU A 65 -7.27 45.93 -15.53
N ALA A 66 -8.41 46.19 -14.89
CA ALA A 66 -8.99 45.32 -13.86
C ALA A 66 -9.70 44.12 -14.49
N VAL A 67 -8.93 43.15 -14.98
CA VAL A 67 -9.38 41.76 -15.03
C VAL A 67 -9.15 41.16 -13.65
N ALA A 68 -10.12 40.42 -13.12
CA ALA A 68 -9.97 39.70 -11.85
C ALA A 68 -8.88 38.64 -12.00
N ARG A 69 -7.63 39.01 -11.69
CA ARG A 69 -6.55 38.06 -11.42
C ARG A 69 -6.88 37.37 -10.11
N VAL A 70 -7.65 36.28 -10.19
CA VAL A 70 -7.47 35.17 -9.27
C VAL A 70 -5.98 34.86 -9.34
N ALA A 71 -5.28 35.02 -8.21
CA ALA A 71 -3.88 34.62 -8.11
C ALA A 71 -3.85 33.09 -8.15
N SER A 72 -3.82 32.53 -9.35
CA SER A 72 -3.64 31.10 -9.57
C SER A 72 -2.21 30.74 -9.14
N GLY A 73 -2.06 30.39 -7.87
CA GLY A 73 -0.90 29.60 -7.44
C GLY A 73 -0.80 28.37 -8.33
N ALA A 74 0.42 27.95 -8.65
CA ALA A 74 0.62 26.75 -9.46
C ALA A 74 -0.08 25.57 -8.80
N VAL A 75 -0.94 24.87 -9.54
CA VAL A 75 -1.69 23.72 -9.00
C VAL A 75 -0.66 22.67 -8.55
N PRO A 76 -0.72 22.19 -7.29
CA PRO A 76 0.22 21.20 -6.78
C PRO A 76 0.33 19.97 -7.68
N TRP A 77 1.49 19.30 -7.66
CA TRP A 77 1.67 18.06 -8.40
C TRP A 77 0.89 16.93 -7.72
N HIS A 78 -0.05 16.29 -8.43
CA HIS A 78 -0.81 15.18 -7.86
C HIS A 78 0.04 13.90 -7.84
N GLN A 79 0.04 13.21 -6.71
CA GLN A 79 1.05 12.20 -6.36
C GLN A 79 0.45 10.80 -6.25
N SER A 80 -0.71 10.72 -5.61
CA SER A 80 -1.47 9.49 -5.34
C SER A 80 -2.36 9.10 -6.53
N LEU A 81 -1.81 9.14 -7.75
CA LEU A 81 -2.53 8.73 -8.96
C LEU A 81 -2.60 7.19 -9.06
N TYR A 82 -3.69 6.70 -9.64
CA TYR A 82 -4.14 5.31 -9.59
C TYR A 82 -3.17 4.33 -10.23
N LEU A 83 -3.01 3.14 -9.61
CA LEU A 83 -2.11 2.07 -10.05
C LEU A 83 -0.65 2.54 -10.33
N PRO A 84 0.04 3.17 -9.36
CA PRO A 84 1.39 3.70 -9.55
C PRO A 84 2.47 2.62 -9.70
N ASN A 85 2.22 1.41 -9.16
CA ASN A 85 3.19 0.31 -9.05
C ASN A 85 4.55 0.75 -8.48
N GLY A 86 4.54 1.63 -7.48
CA GLY A 86 5.75 2.20 -6.88
C GLY A 86 6.42 3.33 -7.69
N GLY A 87 5.99 3.62 -8.93
CA GLY A 87 6.49 4.75 -9.70
C GLY A 87 5.92 6.11 -9.26
N TYR A 88 6.31 7.15 -9.99
CA TYR A 88 5.69 8.48 -9.94
C TYR A 88 5.54 9.02 -11.36
N TRP A 89 4.70 10.03 -11.56
CA TRP A 89 4.52 10.70 -12.85
C TRP A 89 5.45 11.91 -12.95
N PRO A 90 6.49 11.89 -13.81
CA PRO A 90 7.45 12.98 -13.96
C PRO A 90 7.01 14.06 -14.96
N GLU A 91 5.96 13.84 -15.75
CA GLU A 91 5.50 14.78 -16.78
C GLU A 91 3.99 15.02 -16.66
N ARG A 92 3.57 16.28 -16.84
CA ARG A 92 2.15 16.65 -16.96
C ARG A 92 1.96 17.76 -17.99
N VAL A 93 0.75 17.84 -18.53
CA VAL A 93 0.30 18.90 -19.44
C VAL A 93 -1.03 19.43 -18.93
N SER A 94 -1.16 20.76 -18.85
CA SER A 94 -2.43 21.42 -18.54
C SER A 94 -3.34 21.46 -19.77
N LEU A 95 -4.61 21.15 -19.56
CA LEU A 95 -5.68 21.17 -20.56
C LEU A 95 -6.72 22.19 -20.09
N THR A 96 -6.66 23.39 -20.65
CA THR A 96 -7.59 24.47 -20.30
C THR A 96 -8.78 24.43 -21.24
N ILE A 97 -10.00 24.23 -20.71
CA ILE A 97 -11.24 24.26 -21.47
C ILE A 97 -12.02 25.52 -21.10
N THR A 98 -12.33 26.34 -22.10
CA THR A 98 -13.10 27.58 -21.97
C THR A 98 -14.50 27.37 -22.56
N ASN A 99 -15.52 27.61 -21.75
CA ASN A 99 -16.92 27.57 -22.14
C ASN A 99 -17.46 29.00 -22.31
N SER A 100 -17.70 29.41 -23.55
CA SER A 100 -18.25 30.73 -23.89
C SER A 100 -19.78 30.76 -23.95
N SER A 101 -20.45 29.62 -23.82
CA SER A 101 -21.91 29.51 -23.86
C SER A 101 -22.57 30.09 -22.61
N LEU A 102 -23.91 30.21 -22.67
CA LEU A 102 -24.77 30.55 -21.53
C LEU A 102 -25.11 29.36 -20.63
N LYS A 103 -24.67 28.13 -20.96
CA LYS A 103 -25.02 26.91 -20.21
C LYS A 103 -23.78 26.28 -19.60
N PRO A 104 -23.86 25.73 -18.37
CA PRO A 104 -22.79 24.87 -17.87
C PRO A 104 -22.72 23.59 -18.72
N VAL A 105 -21.51 23.07 -18.87
CA VAL A 105 -21.22 21.75 -19.45
C VAL A 105 -20.81 20.83 -18.32
N THR A 106 -21.38 19.62 -18.26
CA THR A 106 -21.20 18.70 -17.14
C THR A 106 -21.14 17.26 -17.64
N GLY A 107 -19.95 16.66 -17.60
CA GLY A 107 -19.71 15.29 -18.05
C GLY A 107 -19.71 15.09 -19.56
N GLU A 108 -19.81 16.14 -20.37
CA GLU A 108 -19.81 16.00 -21.84
C GLU A 108 -18.42 15.57 -22.35
N PRO A 109 -18.35 14.51 -23.19
CA PRO A 109 -17.09 14.00 -23.70
C PRO A 109 -16.53 14.90 -24.80
N LEU A 110 -15.24 15.20 -24.71
CA LEU A 110 -14.54 16.08 -25.64
C LEU A 110 -13.24 15.42 -26.11
N ALA A 111 -13.04 15.36 -27.43
CA ALA A 111 -11.84 14.78 -28.05
C ALA A 111 -10.79 15.86 -28.32
N LEU A 112 -9.54 15.61 -27.90
CA LEU A 112 -8.41 16.51 -28.09
C LEU A 112 -7.11 15.75 -28.42
N SER A 113 -6.20 16.39 -29.15
CA SER A 113 -4.82 15.91 -29.29
C SER A 113 -3.94 16.48 -28.17
N VAL A 114 -3.00 15.68 -27.68
CA VAL A 114 -1.98 16.08 -26.70
C VAL A 114 -0.60 15.65 -27.20
N PRO A 115 -0.13 16.20 -28.34
CA PRO A 115 1.14 15.80 -28.96
C PRO A 115 2.35 15.98 -28.04
N GLU A 116 2.24 16.86 -27.04
CA GLU A 116 3.18 17.10 -25.95
C GLU A 116 3.57 15.83 -25.17
N LEU A 117 2.68 14.83 -25.11
CA LEU A 117 2.91 13.55 -24.41
C LEU A 117 3.30 12.39 -25.36
N SER A 118 3.62 12.67 -26.62
CA SER A 118 4.04 11.66 -27.60
C SER A 118 5.27 10.88 -27.11
N GLY A 119 5.27 9.56 -27.33
CA GLY A 119 6.31 8.63 -26.87
C GLY A 119 6.12 8.12 -25.44
N ALA A 120 5.26 8.74 -24.62
CA ALA A 120 4.92 8.20 -23.31
C ALA A 120 4.06 6.94 -23.44
N ARG A 121 4.19 6.00 -22.49
CA ARG A 121 3.41 4.75 -22.48
C ARG A 121 1.93 5.02 -22.21
N VAL A 122 1.03 4.37 -22.96
CA VAL A 122 -0.44 4.46 -22.74
C VAL A 122 -0.81 4.01 -21.33
N GLU A 123 -0.14 2.99 -20.77
CA GLU A 123 -0.39 2.53 -19.40
C GLU A 123 -0.03 3.59 -18.34
N SER A 124 0.82 4.56 -18.69
CA SER A 124 1.20 5.68 -17.81
C SER A 124 0.26 6.88 -17.90
N LEU A 125 -0.72 6.90 -18.81
CA LEU A 125 -1.61 8.06 -18.95
C LEU A 125 -2.62 8.13 -17.78
N ARG A 126 -2.75 9.29 -17.15
CA ARG A 126 -3.81 9.62 -16.17
C ARG A 126 -4.34 11.01 -16.47
N VAL A 127 -5.61 11.26 -16.18
CA VAL A 127 -6.21 12.60 -16.30
C VAL A 127 -6.93 12.92 -15.00
N CYS A 128 -6.70 14.10 -14.43
CA CYS A 128 -7.42 14.57 -13.24
C CYS A 128 -7.77 16.06 -13.31
N ARG A 129 -8.72 16.47 -12.46
CA ARG A 129 -9.04 17.89 -12.22
C ARG A 129 -7.99 18.53 -11.30
N THR A 130 -8.08 19.84 -11.08
CA THR A 130 -7.17 20.60 -10.19
C THR A 130 -7.22 20.17 -8.71
N ASP A 131 -8.25 19.44 -8.29
CA ASP A 131 -8.39 18.88 -6.94
C ASP A 131 -7.77 17.48 -6.79
N GLY A 132 -7.23 16.91 -7.88
CA GLY A 132 -6.66 15.58 -7.92
C GLY A 132 -7.64 14.44 -8.20
N VAL A 133 -8.95 14.71 -8.32
CA VAL A 133 -9.93 13.69 -8.70
C VAL A 133 -9.67 13.25 -10.14
N GLU A 134 -9.37 11.97 -10.30
CA GLU A 134 -9.14 11.36 -11.62
C GLU A 134 -10.43 11.17 -12.41
N LEU A 135 -10.31 11.36 -13.72
CA LEU A 135 -11.37 11.15 -14.69
C LEU A 135 -11.24 9.78 -15.36
N LEU A 136 -12.38 9.19 -15.70
CA LEU A 136 -12.42 8.17 -16.75
C LEU A 136 -12.15 8.88 -18.08
N TYR A 137 -11.30 8.27 -18.92
CA TYR A 137 -10.99 8.76 -20.25
C TYR A 137 -11.08 7.64 -21.26
N ASP A 138 -11.13 7.97 -22.54
CA ASP A 138 -10.85 7.04 -23.63
C ASP A 138 -9.68 7.58 -24.45
N LEU A 139 -8.96 6.71 -25.14
CA LEU A 139 -7.87 7.05 -26.03
C LEU A 139 -8.15 6.38 -27.38
N ARG A 140 -8.20 7.17 -28.44
CA ARG A 140 -8.33 6.71 -29.82
C ARG A 140 -7.04 6.94 -30.59
N ASP A 141 -6.67 6.02 -31.47
CA ASP A 141 -5.57 6.24 -32.42
C ASP A 141 -6.00 7.18 -33.56
N GLY A 142 -5.09 7.43 -34.51
CA GLY A 142 -5.37 8.23 -35.72
C GLY A 142 -6.46 7.64 -36.65
N HIS A 143 -6.93 6.42 -36.41
CA HIS A 143 -8.03 5.78 -37.12
C HIS A 143 -9.35 5.77 -36.32
N GLY A 144 -9.37 6.33 -35.11
CA GLY A 144 -10.55 6.35 -34.24
C GLY A 144 -10.75 5.07 -33.42
N VAL A 145 -9.78 4.15 -33.42
CA VAL A 145 -9.85 2.84 -32.73
C VAL A 145 -9.34 2.98 -31.29
N ALA A 146 -9.99 2.29 -30.37
CA ALA A 146 -9.64 2.29 -28.94
C ALA A 146 -8.22 1.74 -28.70
N LYS A 147 -7.31 2.61 -28.27
CA LYS A 147 -5.90 2.32 -27.98
C LYS A 147 -5.70 2.07 -26.48
N ARG A 148 -5.01 1.00 -26.12
CA ARG A 148 -4.90 0.52 -24.72
C ARG A 148 -3.48 0.17 -24.27
N THR A 149 -2.55 0.07 -25.21
CA THR A 149 -1.14 -0.30 -25.01
C THR A 149 -0.25 0.55 -25.90
N GLU A 150 1.06 0.30 -25.88
CA GLU A 150 2.08 0.97 -26.69
C GLU A 150 2.35 2.43 -26.25
N GLN A 151 2.92 3.24 -27.15
CA GLN A 151 3.26 4.65 -26.91
C GLN A 151 2.23 5.58 -27.53
N LEU A 152 2.00 6.72 -26.88
CA LEU A 152 1.20 7.82 -27.40
C LEU A 152 1.83 8.40 -28.67
N THR A 153 0.99 8.77 -29.65
CA THR A 153 1.39 9.48 -30.87
C THR A 153 0.70 10.84 -30.96
N ALA A 154 1.23 11.75 -31.79
CA ALA A 154 0.62 13.05 -32.02
C ALA A 154 -0.79 12.98 -32.65
N ASP A 155 -1.07 11.91 -33.40
CA ASP A 155 -2.36 11.69 -34.07
C ASP A 155 -3.44 11.15 -33.10
N ASP A 156 -3.02 10.53 -31.98
CA ASP A 156 -3.92 10.00 -30.96
C ASP A 156 -4.85 11.10 -30.40
N LYS A 157 -6.10 10.72 -30.12
CA LYS A 157 -7.11 11.57 -29.50
C LYS A 157 -7.41 11.08 -28.09
N LEU A 158 -7.09 11.91 -27.11
CA LEU A 158 -7.57 11.75 -25.74
C LEU A 158 -9.01 12.26 -25.69
N VAL A 159 -9.92 11.45 -25.12
CA VAL A 159 -11.33 11.78 -24.94
C VAL A 159 -11.63 11.85 -23.45
N VAL A 160 -12.05 13.02 -22.97
CA VAL A 160 -12.28 13.27 -21.54
C VAL A 160 -13.66 13.89 -21.29
N PRO A 161 -14.33 13.56 -20.18
CA PRO A 161 -15.53 14.24 -19.73
C PRO A 161 -15.15 15.64 -19.21
N VAL A 162 -15.89 16.67 -19.64
CA VAL A 162 -15.63 18.07 -19.27
C VAL A 162 -16.69 18.58 -18.29
N GLU A 163 -16.24 19.27 -17.25
CA GLU A 163 -17.10 20.02 -16.32
C GLU A 163 -16.64 21.49 -16.32
N CYS A 164 -17.45 22.38 -16.91
CA CYS A 164 -17.13 23.79 -17.09
C CYS A 164 -18.37 24.68 -17.01
N ALA A 165 -18.41 25.59 -16.04
CA ALA A 165 -19.49 26.56 -15.86
C ALA A 165 -19.70 27.46 -17.11
N ALA A 166 -20.90 28.02 -17.24
CA ALA A 166 -21.22 28.99 -18.28
C ALA A 166 -20.29 30.21 -18.20
N ARG A 167 -19.78 30.68 -19.35
CA ARG A 167 -18.85 31.83 -19.45
C ARG A 167 -17.60 31.71 -18.56
N ALA A 168 -17.12 30.50 -18.31
CA ALA A 168 -15.98 30.21 -17.45
C ALA A 168 -14.87 29.43 -18.19
N ALA A 169 -13.78 29.17 -17.47
CA ALA A 169 -12.76 28.21 -17.88
C ALA A 169 -12.51 27.21 -16.74
N THR A 170 -12.12 25.99 -17.11
CA THR A 170 -11.69 24.91 -16.21
C THR A 170 -10.35 24.37 -16.67
N THR A 171 -9.59 23.75 -15.77
CA THR A 171 -8.29 23.14 -16.10
C THR A 171 -8.28 21.68 -15.65
N LEU A 172 -7.91 20.80 -16.57
CA LEU A 172 -7.55 19.42 -16.29
C LEU A 172 -6.03 19.25 -16.45
N PHE A 173 -5.47 18.19 -15.90
CA PHE A 173 -4.07 17.81 -16.11
C PHE A 173 -3.99 16.38 -16.65
N ALA A 174 -3.31 16.22 -17.79
CA ALA A 174 -2.91 14.91 -18.29
C ALA A 174 -1.49 14.60 -17.81
N TYR A 175 -1.34 13.57 -16.99
CA TYR A 175 -0.06 13.08 -16.46
C TYR A 175 0.43 11.87 -17.25
N ALA A 176 1.73 11.79 -17.51
CA ALA A 176 2.35 10.64 -18.17
C ALA A 176 3.79 10.39 -17.67
N GLY A 177 4.48 9.42 -18.27
CA GLY A 177 5.90 9.17 -18.06
C GLY A 177 6.25 8.28 -16.86
N ASN A 178 5.27 7.86 -16.06
CA ASN A 178 5.50 6.84 -15.03
C ASN A 178 5.84 5.49 -15.69
N ALA A 179 7.12 5.13 -15.68
CA ALA A 179 7.62 3.90 -16.30
C ALA A 179 7.21 2.61 -15.54
N GLU A 180 6.89 2.70 -14.25
CA GLU A 180 6.46 1.57 -13.43
C GLU A 180 4.95 1.31 -13.54
N ALA A 181 4.13 2.34 -13.86
CA ALA A 181 2.66 2.30 -13.86
C ALA A 181 2.04 1.08 -14.58
N TRP A 182 0.97 0.57 -13.98
CA TRP A 182 0.09 -0.43 -14.61
C TRP A 182 -1.02 0.25 -15.43
N ALA A 183 -1.55 -0.49 -16.41
CA ALA A 183 -2.71 -0.06 -17.18
C ALA A 183 -3.94 0.07 -16.27
N VAL A 184 -4.77 1.09 -16.52
CA VAL A 184 -6.09 1.20 -15.86
C VAL A 184 -7.05 0.13 -16.40
N PRO A 185 -7.93 -0.46 -15.56
CA PRO A 185 -8.87 -1.49 -15.98
C PRO A 185 -10.14 -0.92 -16.64
N ASP A 186 -10.46 0.33 -16.34
CA ASP A 186 -11.69 1.02 -16.68
C ASP A 186 -11.42 2.36 -17.39
N PHE A 187 -12.26 2.61 -18.39
CA PHE A 187 -12.20 3.72 -19.34
C PHE A 187 -13.60 4.33 -19.48
N LEU A 188 -13.68 5.51 -20.08
CA LEU A 188 -14.95 6.12 -20.46
C LEU A 188 -15.71 5.19 -21.42
N THR A 189 -17.01 5.00 -21.21
CA THR A 189 -17.80 4.05 -22.01
C THR A 189 -17.79 4.40 -23.50
N ALA A 190 -17.79 3.39 -24.38
CA ALA A 190 -17.80 3.61 -25.84
C ALA A 190 -18.94 4.53 -26.28
N ASN A 191 -20.16 4.31 -25.77
CA ASN A 191 -21.32 5.16 -26.04
C ASN A 191 -21.15 6.64 -25.66
N ALA A 192 -20.28 6.96 -24.69
CA ALA A 192 -19.92 8.34 -24.36
C ALA A 192 -18.77 8.81 -25.26
N ALA A 193 -17.70 8.02 -25.40
CA ALA A 193 -16.54 8.37 -26.22
C ALA A 193 -16.89 8.59 -27.71
N ASP A 194 -17.82 7.81 -28.27
CA ASP A 194 -18.27 7.94 -29.67
C ASP A 194 -19.20 9.16 -29.89
N ARG A 195 -19.72 9.77 -28.80
CA ARG A 195 -20.42 11.07 -28.83
C ARG A 195 -19.47 12.26 -28.70
N ALA A 196 -18.17 12.03 -28.53
CA ALA A 196 -17.22 13.10 -28.30
C ALA A 196 -17.17 14.04 -29.51
N GLY A 197 -17.43 15.34 -29.26
CA GLY A 197 -17.29 16.35 -30.29
C GLY A 197 -15.84 16.45 -30.74
N VAL A 198 -15.58 16.41 -32.05
CA VAL A 198 -14.26 16.67 -32.63
C VAL A 198 -14.01 18.17 -32.58
N GLY A 199 -13.54 18.65 -31.42
CA GLY A 199 -12.96 19.98 -31.22
C GLY A 199 -13.82 21.20 -31.59
N SER A 200 -15.13 21.06 -31.81
CA SER A 200 -15.95 22.16 -32.36
C SER A 200 -17.45 22.09 -32.03
N ASN A 201 -17.82 21.91 -30.75
CA ASN A 201 -18.97 22.68 -30.28
C ASN A 201 -18.48 24.14 -30.22
N ALA A 202 -19.01 25.05 -31.06
CA ALA A 202 -18.38 26.35 -31.35
C ALA A 202 -18.16 27.24 -30.10
N GLU A 203 -18.88 26.94 -29.02
CA GLU A 203 -18.83 27.63 -27.74
C GLU A 203 -17.76 27.07 -26.77
N LEU A 204 -17.24 25.85 -27.00
CA LEU A 204 -16.15 25.23 -26.23
C LEU A 204 -14.81 25.37 -26.96
N ARG A 205 -13.79 25.87 -26.27
CA ARG A 205 -12.41 25.96 -26.79
C ARG A 205 -11.45 25.27 -25.86
N ILE A 206 -10.45 24.58 -26.42
CA ILE A 206 -9.39 23.89 -25.68
C ILE A 206 -8.06 24.59 -25.97
N SER A 207 -7.26 24.79 -24.92
CA SER A 207 -5.84 25.12 -25.04
C SER A 207 -5.03 24.07 -24.31
N VAL A 208 -4.02 23.53 -24.98
CA VAL A 208 -3.05 22.60 -24.41
C VAL A 208 -1.82 23.39 -24.00
N GLY A 209 -1.34 23.18 -22.77
CA GLY A 209 -0.15 23.82 -22.22
C GLY A 209 1.15 23.12 -22.65
N SER A 210 2.29 23.71 -22.31
CA SER A 210 3.59 23.05 -22.44
C SER A 210 3.77 21.91 -21.43
N VAL A 211 4.61 20.91 -21.75
CA VAL A 211 5.01 19.87 -20.79
C VAL A 211 5.70 20.47 -19.56
N GLU A 212 5.06 20.36 -18.42
CA GLU A 212 5.65 20.58 -17.10
C GLU A 212 6.38 19.30 -16.66
N ARG A 213 7.50 19.43 -15.94
CA ARG A 213 8.35 18.30 -15.53
C ARG A 213 8.74 18.36 -14.08
N LEU A 214 8.53 17.25 -13.37
CA LEU A 214 9.02 17.00 -12.02
C LEU A 214 10.09 15.91 -12.07
N ARG A 215 11.31 16.22 -11.61
CA ARG A 215 12.44 15.28 -11.61
C ARG A 215 13.01 15.14 -10.21
N LEU A 216 12.93 13.92 -9.68
CA LEU A 216 13.59 13.57 -8.43
C LEU A 216 15.06 13.20 -8.67
N ARG A 217 15.95 13.74 -7.82
CA ARG A 217 17.35 13.31 -7.73
C ARG A 217 17.42 12.04 -6.89
N SER A 218 17.89 10.94 -7.48
CA SER A 218 18.01 9.67 -6.75
C SER A 218 19.26 9.67 -5.86
N ALA A 219 19.07 9.48 -4.55
CA ALA A 219 20.13 9.31 -3.56
C ALA A 219 20.10 7.87 -3.03
N ARG A 220 20.72 6.95 -3.79
CA ARG A 220 20.92 5.55 -3.38
C ARG A 220 22.05 5.42 -2.37
N PRO A 221 22.06 4.38 -1.51
CA PRO A 221 23.08 4.22 -0.50
C PRO A 221 24.41 3.86 -1.16
N THR A 222 25.46 4.62 -0.86
CA THR A 222 26.85 4.19 -1.13
C THR A 222 27.36 3.24 -0.05
N ALA A 223 26.67 3.18 1.09
CA ALA A 223 26.94 2.25 2.17
C ALA A 223 26.71 0.78 1.75
N LYS A 224 27.76 -0.04 1.90
CA LYS A 224 27.62 -1.50 1.89
C LYS A 224 26.74 -1.93 3.05
N THR A 225 25.96 -3.01 2.88
CA THR A 225 25.06 -3.55 3.92
C THR A 225 25.74 -3.63 5.29
N PRO A 226 25.13 -3.09 6.36
CA PRO A 226 25.76 -2.98 7.68
C PRO A 226 25.98 -4.36 8.33
N ASP A 227 27.25 -4.72 8.47
CA ASP A 227 27.78 -5.80 9.32
C ASP A 227 27.14 -7.21 9.18
N LYS A 228 27.64 -8.14 10.00
CA LYS A 228 27.21 -9.55 10.00
C LYS A 228 25.82 -9.77 10.66
N GLY A 229 25.27 -8.76 11.33
CA GLY A 229 24.03 -8.85 12.09
C GLY A 229 22.75 -8.70 11.25
N TRP A 230 22.79 -7.97 10.13
CA TRP A 230 21.60 -7.69 9.31
C TRP A 230 21.36 -8.83 8.31
N ARG A 231 20.98 -9.99 8.85
CA ARG A 231 20.71 -11.21 8.07
C ARG A 231 19.54 -11.03 7.11
N ASN A 232 18.49 -10.36 7.57
CA ASN A 232 17.29 -10.02 6.82
C ASN A 232 17.05 -8.51 6.90
N TRP A 233 16.76 -7.85 5.77
CA TRP A 233 16.50 -6.41 5.72
C TRP A 233 15.68 -6.03 4.48
N ALA A 234 15.10 -4.84 4.48
CA ALA A 234 14.36 -4.26 3.36
C ALA A 234 14.97 -2.94 2.91
N GLU A 235 15.03 -2.72 1.59
CA GLU A 235 15.30 -1.40 1.01
C GLU A 235 13.99 -0.60 0.98
N VAL A 236 13.98 0.55 1.66
CA VAL A 236 12.83 1.46 1.74
C VAL A 236 13.10 2.69 0.86
N ARG A 237 12.24 2.90 -0.13
CA ARG A 237 12.24 4.06 -1.03
C ARG A 237 11.33 5.15 -0.45
N VAL A 238 11.85 6.35 -0.27
CA VAL A 238 11.09 7.53 0.22
C VAL A 238 11.27 8.65 -0.80
N ARG A 239 10.21 9.39 -1.11
CA ARG A 239 10.27 10.51 -2.04
C ARG A 239 9.88 11.80 -1.34
N ASN A 240 10.70 12.83 -1.51
CA ASN A 240 10.33 14.20 -1.20
C ASN A 240 10.17 14.99 -2.49
N PHE A 241 8.99 15.53 -2.69
CA PHE A 241 8.65 16.33 -3.87
C PHE A 241 8.50 17.83 -3.55
N ASP A 242 8.70 18.24 -2.29
CA ASP A 242 8.85 19.64 -1.94
C ASP A 242 10.14 20.20 -2.57
N GLU A 243 10.09 21.44 -3.04
CA GLU A 243 11.19 22.15 -3.67
C GLU A 243 11.94 23.07 -2.70
N ASN A 244 11.35 23.40 -1.54
CA ASN A 244 11.70 24.60 -0.79
C ASN A 244 12.75 24.40 0.31
N ALA A 245 12.78 23.25 1.00
CA ALA A 245 13.73 23.00 2.08
C ALA A 245 13.93 21.50 2.39
N VAL A 246 15.04 21.19 3.09
CA VAL A 246 15.20 19.88 3.73
C VAL A 246 14.15 19.75 4.83
N SER A 247 13.26 18.77 4.73
CA SER A 247 12.25 18.49 5.75
C SER A 247 12.71 17.36 6.66
N THR A 248 12.82 17.63 7.96
CA THR A 248 12.84 16.55 8.96
C THR A 248 11.41 16.07 9.14
N THR A 249 11.11 14.89 8.62
CA THR A 249 9.77 14.31 8.58
C THR A 249 9.75 12.90 9.17
N LEU A 250 8.56 12.42 9.54
CA LEU A 250 8.34 11.07 10.03
C LEU A 250 7.91 10.18 8.85
N VAL A 251 8.75 9.23 8.46
CA VAL A 251 8.45 8.31 7.37
C VAL A 251 7.64 7.14 7.92
N ARG A 252 6.49 6.85 7.28
CA ARG A 252 5.66 5.67 7.50
C ARG A 252 6.02 4.58 6.50
N VAL A 253 6.32 3.37 6.98
CA VAL A 253 6.55 2.19 6.12
C VAL A 253 5.64 1.05 6.56
N ASN A 254 4.87 0.51 5.62
CA ASN A 254 4.13 -0.73 5.82
C ASN A 254 5.02 -1.94 5.47
N LEU A 255 5.52 -2.63 6.51
CA LEU A 255 6.41 -3.78 6.37
C LEU A 255 5.68 -5.10 6.06
N ARG A 256 4.34 -5.15 5.84
CA ARG A 256 3.62 -6.43 5.63
C ARG A 256 4.21 -7.22 4.46
N LYS A 257 4.44 -6.56 3.32
CA LYS A 257 5.15 -7.12 2.15
C LYS A 257 6.50 -7.73 2.55
N ALA A 258 7.33 -6.98 3.28
CA ALA A 258 8.64 -7.45 3.73
C ALA A 258 8.55 -8.67 4.66
N LEU A 259 7.61 -8.68 5.61
CA LEU A 259 7.42 -9.78 6.57
C LEU A 259 6.82 -11.03 5.90
N THR A 260 5.96 -10.89 4.89
CA THR A 260 5.51 -12.02 4.07
C THR A 260 6.64 -12.62 3.23
N GLU A 261 7.57 -11.80 2.76
CA GLU A 261 8.79 -12.22 2.06
C GLU A 261 9.91 -12.69 3.02
N LEU A 262 9.76 -12.47 4.33
CA LEU A 262 10.69 -12.89 5.39
C LEU A 262 9.95 -13.70 6.47
N PRO A 263 9.40 -14.88 6.15
CA PRO A 263 8.52 -15.62 7.06
C PRO A 263 9.20 -16.14 8.34
N ASP A 264 10.54 -16.17 8.37
CA ASP A 264 11.33 -16.56 9.53
C ASP A 264 11.65 -15.36 10.46
N VAL A 265 11.24 -14.15 10.08
CA VAL A 265 11.36 -12.93 10.90
C VAL A 265 10.05 -12.72 11.67
N PRO A 266 10.09 -12.72 13.02
CA PRO A 266 8.93 -12.36 13.84
C PRO A 266 8.34 -11.00 13.46
N LYS A 267 7.01 -10.89 13.42
CA LYS A 267 6.32 -9.62 13.09
C LYS A 267 6.73 -8.47 14.04
N ASP A 268 7.00 -8.81 15.29
CA ASP A 268 7.37 -7.90 16.37
C ASP A 268 8.90 -7.83 16.58
N SER A 269 9.71 -8.29 15.61
CA SER A 269 11.16 -8.04 15.59
C SER A 269 11.46 -6.54 15.66
N THR A 270 12.50 -6.20 16.43
CA THR A 270 13.03 -4.83 16.47
C THR A 270 13.62 -4.45 15.10
N VAL A 271 13.33 -3.24 14.64
CA VAL A 271 13.77 -2.74 13.33
C VAL A 271 14.61 -1.49 13.48
N ARG A 272 15.87 -1.58 13.02
CA ARG A 272 16.80 -0.45 12.94
C ARG A 272 16.78 0.10 11.52
N VAL A 273 16.94 1.42 11.35
CA VAL A 273 16.93 2.07 10.04
C VAL A 273 18.22 2.84 9.81
N LEU A 274 18.89 2.59 8.70
CA LEU A 274 20.03 3.40 8.23
C LEU A 274 19.63 4.24 7.01
N SER A 275 20.13 5.47 6.96
CA SER A 275 20.06 6.34 5.79
C SER A 275 20.99 5.87 4.65
N SER A 276 20.85 6.50 3.49
CA SER A 276 21.76 6.34 2.34
C SER A 276 23.24 6.60 2.69
N GLN A 277 23.50 7.40 3.73
CA GLN A 277 24.83 7.74 4.25
C GLN A 277 25.33 6.77 5.35
N GLY A 278 24.53 5.77 5.74
CA GLY A 278 24.85 4.84 6.83
C GLY A 278 24.61 5.37 8.24
N LEU A 279 24.01 6.56 8.38
CA LEU A 279 23.63 7.13 9.69
C LEU A 279 22.33 6.47 10.18
N GLU A 280 22.29 6.09 11.45
CA GLU A 280 21.10 5.47 12.05
C GLU A 280 20.00 6.50 12.32
N ALA A 281 18.80 6.22 11.83
CA ALA A 281 17.60 7.02 12.05
C ALA A 281 16.88 6.57 13.33
N SER A 282 16.25 7.51 14.02
CA SER A 282 15.36 7.17 15.14
C SER A 282 14.12 6.47 14.60
N SER A 283 14.00 5.16 14.85
CA SER A 283 12.83 4.35 14.52
C SER A 283 11.88 4.17 15.72
N TYR A 284 10.61 3.91 15.41
CA TYR A 284 9.51 3.71 16.35
C TYR A 284 8.54 2.62 15.86
N ARG A 285 8.07 1.76 16.77
CA ARG A 285 7.03 0.74 16.57
C ARG A 285 5.91 0.96 17.59
N LEU A 286 4.76 1.47 17.16
CA LEU A 286 3.67 1.87 18.06
C LEU A 286 2.72 0.71 18.46
N GLY A 287 3.28 -0.48 18.67
CA GLY A 287 2.54 -1.71 19.00
C GLY A 287 2.57 -2.78 17.91
N HIS A 288 1.63 -3.72 18.00
CA HIS A 288 1.52 -4.86 17.09
C HIS A 288 1.26 -4.44 15.64
N GLY A 289 1.81 -5.21 14.71
CA GLY A 289 1.58 -5.05 13.28
C GLY A 289 2.86 -4.85 12.50
N ALA A 290 2.78 -4.11 11.40
CA ALA A 290 3.89 -3.96 10.45
C ALA A 290 4.23 -2.50 10.13
N ASN A 291 3.59 -1.54 10.80
CA ASN A 291 3.89 -0.13 10.58
C ASN A 291 5.17 0.24 11.34
N LEU A 292 6.20 0.61 10.57
CA LEU A 292 7.42 1.23 11.06
C LEU A 292 7.32 2.73 10.84
N LEU A 293 7.71 3.51 11.85
CA LEU A 293 7.95 4.94 11.72
C LEU A 293 9.44 5.20 11.89
N PHE A 294 10.01 6.15 11.14
CA PHE A 294 11.35 6.65 11.44
C PHE A 294 11.54 8.11 11.01
N SER A 295 12.36 8.85 11.75
CA SER A 295 12.67 10.25 11.44
C SER A 295 13.73 10.33 10.33
N ALA A 296 13.42 11.05 9.25
CA ALA A 296 14.33 11.27 8.12
C ALA A 296 14.45 12.76 7.80
N ALA A 297 15.67 13.21 7.46
CA ALA A 297 15.88 14.52 6.86
C ALA A 297 15.96 14.32 5.34
N LEU A 298 14.88 14.66 4.62
CA LEU A 298 14.77 14.46 3.18
C LEU A 298 15.11 15.75 2.44
N ALA A 299 16.02 15.69 1.47
CA ALA A 299 16.37 16.85 0.66
C ALA A 299 15.24 17.23 -0.33
N PRO A 300 15.18 18.48 -0.83
CA PRO A 300 14.19 18.87 -1.84
C PRO A 300 14.33 18.06 -3.13
N THR A 301 13.19 17.68 -3.72
CA THR A 301 13.11 16.93 -4.98
C THR A 301 14.04 15.71 -5.04
N THR A 302 13.95 14.82 -4.06
CA THR A 302 14.75 13.58 -3.98
C THR A 302 13.92 12.30 -3.94
N GLU A 303 14.55 11.23 -4.44
CA GLU A 303 14.17 9.84 -4.16
C GLU A 303 15.30 9.22 -3.35
N GLU A 304 15.08 9.02 -2.05
CA GLU A 304 16.10 8.54 -1.11
C GLU A 304 15.81 7.10 -0.69
N PHE A 305 16.88 6.35 -0.46
CA PHE A 305 16.80 4.93 -0.11
C PHE A 305 17.40 4.69 1.28
N PHE A 306 16.63 4.00 2.11
CA PHE A 306 16.97 3.63 3.48
C PHE A 306 17.05 2.11 3.61
N GLN A 307 17.78 1.61 4.59
CA GLN A 307 17.89 0.19 4.89
C GLN A 307 17.19 -0.09 6.22
N ALA A 308 16.12 -0.88 6.21
CA ALA A 308 15.38 -1.30 7.40
C ALA A 308 15.77 -2.74 7.77
N GLY A 309 16.55 -2.90 8.83
CA GLY A 309 17.13 -4.18 9.27
C GLY A 309 16.36 -4.80 10.41
N PHE A 310 16.02 -6.08 10.27
CA PHE A 310 15.36 -6.86 11.32
C PHE A 310 16.41 -7.49 12.22
N SER A 311 16.32 -7.24 13.53
CA SER A 311 17.20 -7.87 14.52
C SER A 311 16.60 -9.17 15.06
N ASP A 312 17.47 -10.12 15.37
CA ASP A 312 17.15 -11.35 16.10
C ASP A 312 16.97 -11.07 17.62
N ASP A 313 17.30 -9.86 18.09
CA ASP A 313 17.10 -9.40 19.47
C ASP A 313 15.60 -9.22 19.80
N LEU A 314 14.96 -10.31 20.23
CA LEU A 314 13.64 -10.32 20.86
C LEU A 314 13.67 -9.68 22.25
N LYS A 315 13.68 -8.35 22.32
CA LYS A 315 13.70 -7.58 23.58
C LYS A 315 12.31 -7.32 24.21
N HIS A 316 11.27 -8.01 23.77
CA HIS A 316 9.89 -7.69 24.18
C HIS A 316 9.22 -8.81 24.96
N GLY A 317 8.60 -8.41 26.07
CA GLY A 317 7.75 -9.27 26.89
C GLY A 317 6.43 -9.62 26.21
N ILE A 318 5.62 -10.41 26.93
CA ILE A 318 4.48 -11.16 26.40
C ILE A 318 3.39 -10.29 25.75
N ASP A 319 3.33 -8.99 26.07
CA ASP A 319 2.28 -8.07 25.62
C ASP A 319 2.63 -7.24 24.36
N GLY A 320 3.82 -7.41 23.76
CA GLY A 320 4.18 -6.92 22.40
C GLY A 320 4.09 -5.40 22.10
N LEU A 321 3.74 -4.58 23.09
CA LEU A 321 3.61 -3.13 22.98
C LEU A 321 4.94 -2.44 23.32
N ASN A 322 5.60 -1.82 22.34
CA ASN A 322 6.79 -0.99 22.61
C ASN A 322 6.38 0.39 23.13
N LEU A 323 6.05 0.43 24.43
CA LEU A 323 5.67 1.65 25.16
C LEU A 323 6.80 2.68 25.20
N ASP A 324 8.06 2.26 25.18
CA ASP A 324 9.22 3.16 25.13
C ASP A 324 9.25 3.92 23.80
N ASP A 325 9.04 3.24 22.67
CA ASP A 325 8.90 3.90 21.36
C ASP A 325 7.71 4.85 21.32
N TYR A 326 6.59 4.46 21.92
CA TYR A 326 5.40 5.32 22.02
C TYR A 326 5.71 6.59 22.81
N ALA A 327 6.30 6.48 24.01
CA ALA A 327 6.69 7.60 24.84
C ALA A 327 7.75 8.48 24.17
N ARG A 328 8.75 7.89 23.49
CA ARG A 328 9.77 8.63 22.72
C ARG A 328 9.16 9.41 21.56
N LEU A 329 8.16 8.87 20.87
CA LEU A 329 7.48 9.60 19.78
C LEU A 329 6.55 10.69 20.33
N MET A 330 5.79 10.38 21.38
CA MET A 330 4.88 11.32 22.06
C MET A 330 5.60 12.57 22.56
N ALA A 331 6.81 12.41 23.12
CA ALA A 331 7.66 13.50 23.59
C ALA A 331 8.52 14.14 22.49
N SER A 332 8.43 13.68 21.24
CA SER A 332 9.23 14.21 20.13
C SER A 332 8.63 15.48 19.53
N LYS A 333 9.46 16.28 18.86
CA LYS A 333 9.02 17.46 18.09
C LYS A 333 8.14 17.12 16.87
N ALA A 334 7.98 15.85 16.51
CA ALA A 334 7.06 15.45 15.45
C ALA A 334 5.60 15.41 15.94
N ASN A 335 5.36 15.28 17.24
CA ASN A 335 4.03 15.35 17.82
C ASN A 335 3.55 16.82 17.86
N LEU A 336 2.47 17.11 17.15
CA LEU A 336 1.84 18.42 17.09
C LEU A 336 0.93 18.68 18.30
N VAL A 337 0.55 17.64 19.04
CA VAL A 337 -0.25 17.76 20.27
C VAL A 337 0.59 18.32 21.41
N ARG A 338 0.12 19.42 22.00
CA ARG A 338 0.69 19.97 23.23
C ARG A 338 0.10 19.26 24.44
N ASN A 339 0.93 19.02 25.46
CA ASN A 339 0.53 18.35 26.70
C ASN A 339 -0.17 16.99 26.43
N ALA A 340 0.48 16.18 25.60
CA ALA A 340 -0.03 14.90 25.10
C ALA A 340 -0.33 13.86 26.19
N SER A 341 0.37 13.92 27.32
CA SER A 341 0.17 13.06 28.49
C SER A 341 -0.49 13.77 29.67
N PHE A 342 -1.10 14.94 29.45
CA PHE A 342 -1.93 15.66 30.44
C PHE A 342 -1.23 16.04 31.78
N GLU A 343 0.11 16.01 31.82
CA GLU A 343 0.89 16.32 33.01
C GLU A 343 1.02 17.83 33.29
N ASP A 344 0.92 18.70 32.27
CA ASP A 344 1.06 20.15 32.45
C ASP A 344 -0.26 20.82 32.86
N GLY A 345 -0.24 21.63 33.93
CA GLY A 345 -1.40 22.34 34.46
C GLY A 345 -1.91 21.76 35.78
N ALA A 346 -2.68 22.55 36.53
CA ALA A 346 -3.24 22.14 37.82
C ALA A 346 -4.49 21.26 37.61
N ASP A 347 -5.68 21.83 37.76
CA ASP A 347 -6.96 21.11 37.67
C ASP A 347 -7.51 20.99 36.23
N ARG A 348 -6.82 21.61 35.26
CA ARG A 348 -7.13 21.55 33.83
C ARG A 348 -5.82 21.45 33.03
N PRO A 349 -5.63 20.40 32.20
CA PRO A 349 -4.46 20.31 31.34
C PRO A 349 -4.57 21.36 30.22
N SER A 350 -3.59 22.26 30.13
CA SER A 350 -3.52 23.24 29.04
C SER A 350 -2.83 22.61 27.81
N PRO A 351 -3.29 22.81 26.56
CA PRO A 351 -4.34 23.74 26.11
C PRO A 351 -5.76 23.15 26.07
N TRP A 352 -5.97 21.91 26.52
CA TRP A 352 -7.22 21.18 26.34
C TRP A 352 -8.45 21.92 26.92
N HIS A 353 -9.54 21.93 26.17
CA HIS A 353 -10.83 22.47 26.59
C HIS A 353 -11.66 21.36 27.23
N LYS A 354 -12.32 21.70 28.34
CA LYS A 354 -13.22 20.80 29.06
C LYS A 354 -14.67 21.06 28.62
N PRO A 355 -15.54 20.03 28.60
CA PRO A 355 -16.96 20.24 28.32
C PRO A 355 -17.62 21.07 29.43
N ALA A 356 -18.82 21.60 29.15
CA ALA A 356 -19.64 22.19 30.19
C ALA A 356 -20.10 21.09 31.18
N GLU A 357 -19.84 21.30 32.48
CA GLU A 357 -20.23 20.37 33.54
C GLU A 357 -21.66 20.66 34.03
N GLY A 358 -22.41 19.61 34.35
CA GLY A 358 -23.80 19.71 34.84
C GLY A 358 -24.86 19.84 33.74
N GLY A 359 -26.02 20.42 34.09
CA GLY A 359 -27.16 20.54 33.18
C GLY A 359 -27.84 19.18 32.83
N PRO A 360 -28.65 19.12 31.75
CA PRO A 360 -29.37 17.90 31.36
C PRO A 360 -28.45 16.74 30.90
N HIS A 361 -27.20 17.05 30.55
CA HIS A 361 -26.22 16.09 30.03
C HIS A 361 -25.46 15.32 31.12
N ARG A 362 -25.53 15.76 32.39
CA ARG A 362 -25.00 15.04 33.57
C ARG A 362 -23.57 14.48 33.40
N VAL A 363 -22.68 15.32 32.86
CA VAL A 363 -21.26 15.01 32.66
C VAL A 363 -20.39 15.57 33.78
N THR A 364 -19.40 14.76 34.18
CA THR A 364 -18.25 15.14 34.98
C THR A 364 -16.98 14.91 34.17
N ALA A 365 -16.12 15.91 34.05
CA ALA A 365 -14.82 15.82 33.40
C ALA A 365 -13.72 16.19 34.41
N GLY A 366 -12.62 15.45 34.43
CA GLY A 366 -11.53 15.69 35.38
C GLY A 366 -10.23 14.96 35.04
N LEU A 367 -9.37 14.82 36.04
CA LEU A 367 -8.12 14.06 35.97
C LEU A 367 -8.18 12.82 36.87
N SER A 368 -7.68 11.70 36.38
CA SER A 368 -7.56 10.43 37.11
C SER A 368 -6.10 10.11 37.42
N SER A 369 -5.84 9.38 38.51
CA SER A 369 -4.51 8.84 38.83
C SER A 369 -4.23 7.45 38.27
N ASP A 370 -5.24 6.78 37.67
CA ASP A 370 -5.00 5.67 36.74
C ASP A 370 -4.56 6.29 35.41
N ALA A 371 -3.27 6.20 35.12
CA ALA A 371 -2.64 6.78 33.94
C ALA A 371 -1.77 5.73 33.24
N ARG A 372 -1.68 5.85 31.92
CA ARG A 372 -0.81 5.04 31.06
C ARG A 372 0.60 5.64 30.97
N PHE A 373 0.71 6.95 31.02
CA PHE A 373 1.96 7.71 31.06
C PHE A 373 1.93 8.71 32.21
N GLY A 374 3.11 9.06 32.74
CA GLY A 374 3.21 10.05 33.82
C GLY A 374 2.52 9.59 35.12
N LYS A 375 1.60 10.41 35.60
CA LYS A 375 0.89 10.29 36.88
C LYS A 375 -0.62 10.55 36.74
N ARG A 376 -1.07 11.17 35.64
CA ARG A 376 -2.45 11.61 35.45
C ARG A 376 -2.95 11.35 34.03
N SER A 377 -4.21 10.95 33.92
CA SER A 377 -4.93 10.85 32.64
C SER A 377 -6.17 11.74 32.63
N LEU A 378 -6.70 12.05 31.45
CA LEU A 378 -8.02 12.66 31.35
C LEU A 378 -9.10 11.64 31.66
N GLU A 379 -10.11 12.05 32.43
CA GLU A 379 -11.31 11.26 32.69
C GLU A 379 -12.57 12.02 32.28
N LEU A 380 -13.52 11.29 31.70
CA LEU A 380 -14.86 11.75 31.40
C LEU A 380 -15.86 10.70 31.89
N THR A 381 -16.82 11.11 32.72
CA THR A 381 -17.92 10.27 33.20
C THR A 381 -19.25 10.85 32.78
N VAL A 382 -20.05 10.07 32.06
CA VAL A 382 -21.42 10.38 31.65
C VAL A 382 -22.36 9.49 32.48
N LEU A 383 -23.17 10.12 33.34
CA LEU A 383 -24.03 9.39 34.28
C LEU A 383 -25.19 8.65 33.60
N GLU A 384 -25.72 7.63 34.28
CA GLU A 384 -26.92 6.91 33.83
C GLU A 384 -28.11 7.85 33.61
N ASN A 385 -28.83 7.63 32.51
CA ASN A 385 -29.94 8.45 32.03
C ASN A 385 -29.56 9.90 31.63
N ALA A 386 -28.28 10.18 31.37
CA ALA A 386 -27.88 11.37 30.63
C ALA A 386 -28.47 11.37 29.20
N GLN A 387 -28.81 12.55 28.68
CA GLN A 387 -29.16 12.74 27.28
C GLN A 387 -27.94 12.42 26.39
N ALA A 388 -28.15 11.61 25.35
CA ALA A 388 -27.13 11.28 24.36
C ALA A 388 -26.66 12.54 23.61
N ASP A 389 -25.36 12.80 23.63
CA ASP A 389 -24.69 13.94 23.00
C ASP A 389 -23.18 13.65 22.87
N TRP A 390 -22.46 14.38 22.02
CA TRP A 390 -21.01 14.24 21.84
C TRP A 390 -20.24 15.08 22.86
N LEU A 391 -20.00 14.49 24.03
CA LEU A 391 -19.43 15.19 25.19
C LEU A 391 -17.99 14.76 25.41
N GLY A 392 -17.12 15.70 25.82
CA GLY A 392 -15.73 15.42 26.17
C GLY A 392 -14.78 16.58 25.94
N TRP A 393 -13.49 16.26 25.82
CA TRP A 393 -12.42 17.25 25.74
C TRP A 393 -12.03 17.52 24.28
N ASP A 394 -11.55 18.73 23.99
CA ASP A 394 -10.97 19.06 22.68
C ASP A 394 -9.61 19.76 22.77
N SER A 395 -8.78 19.61 21.73
CA SER A 395 -7.42 20.15 21.69
C SER A 395 -7.32 21.65 21.37
N GLY A 396 -8.43 22.28 20.97
CA GLY A 396 -8.42 23.45 20.09
C GLY A 396 -7.84 23.14 18.70
N GLU A 397 -7.72 24.17 17.87
CA GLU A 397 -7.22 24.05 16.50
C GLU A 397 -5.70 23.80 16.45
N ILE A 398 -5.31 22.71 15.78
CA ILE A 398 -3.91 22.38 15.47
C ILE A 398 -3.67 22.59 13.97
N PRO A 399 -2.69 23.41 13.54
CA PRO A 399 -2.41 23.62 12.12
C PRO A 399 -2.02 22.33 11.38
N VAL A 400 -2.58 22.13 10.18
CA VAL A 400 -2.24 21.03 9.26
C VAL A 400 -1.97 21.57 7.85
N LYS A 401 -1.38 20.72 7.00
CA LYS A 401 -1.18 21.01 5.57
C LYS A 401 -2.26 20.31 4.75
N PRO A 402 -2.92 21.01 3.80
CA PRO A 402 -3.83 20.39 2.84
C PRO A 402 -3.20 19.18 2.15
N GLY A 403 -3.93 18.06 2.07
CA GLY A 403 -3.49 16.84 1.38
C GLY A 403 -2.38 16.04 2.06
N ALA A 404 -1.78 16.50 3.17
CA ALA A 404 -0.77 15.74 3.91
C ALA A 404 -1.41 14.61 4.73
N THR A 405 -0.64 13.54 5.01
CA THR A 405 -1.10 12.43 5.85
C THR A 405 -0.66 12.62 7.29
N TYR A 406 -1.55 12.34 8.24
CA TYR A 406 -1.30 12.42 9.67
C TYR A 406 -1.56 11.08 10.34
N LEU A 407 -0.64 10.66 11.20
CA LEU A 407 -0.90 9.67 12.25
C LEU A 407 -1.67 10.35 13.37
N LEU A 408 -2.82 9.82 13.75
CA LEU A 408 -3.50 10.13 15.01
C LEU A 408 -3.55 8.86 15.87
N SER A 409 -3.15 8.94 17.13
CA SER A 409 -3.18 7.83 18.08
C SER A 409 -3.37 8.32 19.51
N GLY A 410 -3.93 7.48 20.37
CA GLY A 410 -3.95 7.67 21.81
C GLY A 410 -4.41 6.41 22.53
N TRP A 411 -4.29 6.41 23.85
CA TRP A 411 -4.71 5.29 24.70
C TRP A 411 -6.05 5.60 25.34
N LEU A 412 -6.95 4.62 25.31
CA LEU A 412 -8.29 4.72 25.88
C LEU A 412 -8.51 3.60 26.89
N LYS A 413 -9.27 3.89 27.94
CA LYS A 413 -9.73 2.89 28.91
C LYS A 413 -11.21 3.09 29.21
N GLY A 414 -12.02 2.09 28.87
CA GLY A 414 -13.46 2.08 29.15
C GLY A 414 -13.75 1.47 30.51
N ILE A 415 -14.72 2.06 31.23
CA ILE A 415 -15.28 1.50 32.47
C ILE A 415 -16.80 1.59 32.33
N LYS A 416 -17.47 0.43 32.31
CA LYS A 416 -18.92 0.27 32.14
C LYS A 416 -19.52 1.06 30.97
N LEU A 417 -18.77 1.23 29.87
CA LEU A 417 -19.27 1.91 28.68
C LEU A 417 -20.44 1.11 28.07
N GLN A 418 -21.61 1.74 27.96
CA GLN A 418 -22.83 1.11 27.43
C GLN A 418 -22.79 0.90 25.90
N SER A 419 -21.83 1.53 25.22
CA SER A 419 -21.56 1.42 23.79
C SER A 419 -20.05 1.56 23.57
N TRP A 420 -19.65 1.84 22.32
CA TRP A 420 -18.26 2.03 21.93
C TRP A 420 -17.80 3.48 22.03
N ALA A 421 -16.49 3.70 22.11
CA ALA A 421 -15.82 4.99 22.00
C ALA A 421 -14.50 4.88 21.21
N ALA A 422 -14.07 6.00 20.61
CA ALA A 422 -12.81 6.15 19.89
C ALA A 422 -12.27 7.58 20.09
N ILE A 423 -11.08 7.87 19.55
CA ILE A 423 -10.62 9.24 19.38
C ILE A 423 -11.18 9.73 18.04
N HIS A 424 -11.86 10.87 18.08
CA HIS A 424 -12.42 11.53 16.90
C HIS A 424 -11.56 12.75 16.55
N ALA A 425 -11.57 13.18 15.29
CA ALA A 425 -10.97 14.45 14.90
C ALA A 425 -11.70 15.08 13.71
N HIS A 426 -11.77 16.41 13.72
CA HIS A 426 -12.43 17.22 12.69
C HIS A 426 -11.42 18.12 11.99
N PHE A 427 -11.43 18.13 10.66
CA PHE A 427 -10.66 19.07 9.84
C PHE A 427 -11.48 20.32 9.53
N HIS A 428 -10.88 21.49 9.73
CA HIS A 428 -11.49 22.78 9.47
C HIS A 428 -10.75 23.56 8.37
N ASP A 429 -11.48 24.36 7.61
CA ASP A 429 -10.96 25.24 6.57
C ASP A 429 -10.36 26.54 7.16
N THR A 430 -9.88 27.44 6.30
CA THR A 430 -9.31 28.73 6.74
C THR A 430 -10.29 29.67 7.44
N ASN A 431 -11.59 29.38 7.42
CA ASN A 431 -12.65 30.14 8.08
C ASN A 431 -13.11 29.48 9.39
N GLY A 432 -12.57 28.31 9.76
CA GLY A 432 -13.01 27.52 10.91
C GLY A 432 -14.30 26.72 10.65
N ALA A 433 -14.74 26.60 9.39
CA ALA A 433 -15.84 25.71 9.02
C ALA A 433 -15.30 24.29 8.76
N LEU A 434 -16.13 23.24 8.91
CA LEU A 434 -15.75 21.89 8.52
C LEU A 434 -15.33 21.83 7.04
N ALA A 435 -14.24 21.12 6.75
CA ALA A 435 -13.82 20.83 5.38
C ALA A 435 -14.94 20.17 4.57
N ARG A 436 -14.98 20.39 3.25
CA ARG A 436 -16.15 20.01 2.43
C ARG A 436 -16.35 18.50 2.28
N ALA A 437 -15.28 17.72 2.34
CA ALA A 437 -15.32 16.27 2.21
C ALA A 437 -14.26 15.63 3.11
N GLY A 438 -14.56 14.48 3.71
CA GLY A 438 -13.63 13.76 4.58
C GLY A 438 -13.27 14.48 5.88
N ALA A 439 -14.07 15.46 6.32
CA ALA A 439 -13.76 16.31 7.47
C ALA A 439 -13.71 15.57 8.80
N MET A 440 -14.47 14.48 8.97
CA MET A 440 -14.57 13.76 10.23
C MET A 440 -13.87 12.41 10.13
N VAL A 441 -12.94 12.15 11.04
CA VAL A 441 -12.18 10.90 11.12
C VAL A 441 -12.23 10.30 12.53
N SER A 442 -11.96 8.99 12.65
CA SER A 442 -12.02 8.28 13.93
C SER A 442 -11.03 7.13 13.96
N THR A 443 -10.36 6.93 15.10
CA THR A 443 -9.33 5.90 15.28
C THR A 443 -9.90 4.51 15.49
N LEU A 444 -9.09 3.47 15.26
CA LEU A 444 -9.43 2.07 15.53
C LEU A 444 -8.29 1.35 16.28
N PRO A 445 -8.59 0.29 17.07
CA PRO A 445 -9.93 -0.20 17.43
C PRO A 445 -10.69 0.75 18.35
N THR A 446 -12.01 0.58 18.45
CA THR A 446 -12.85 1.21 19.47
C THR A 446 -12.70 0.48 20.81
N VAL A 447 -12.96 1.17 21.92
CA VAL A 447 -13.15 0.55 23.25
C VAL A 447 -14.64 0.44 23.59
N ASN A 448 -15.04 -0.52 24.40
CA ASN A 448 -16.41 -0.71 24.88
C ASN A 448 -16.42 -1.44 26.23
N GLY A 449 -17.54 -1.40 26.97
CA GLY A 449 -17.68 -2.07 28.26
C GLY A 449 -16.64 -1.63 29.29
N ASP A 450 -16.11 -2.62 30.03
CA ASP A 450 -14.89 -2.49 30.81
C ASP A 450 -13.69 -2.95 29.97
N SER A 451 -12.66 -2.12 29.84
CA SER A 451 -11.40 -2.43 29.17
C SER A 451 -10.21 -2.03 30.04
N ASP A 452 -9.04 -2.60 29.77
CA ASP A 452 -7.80 -1.93 30.17
C ASP A 452 -7.38 -0.90 29.09
N TRP A 453 -6.21 -0.29 29.25
CA TRP A 453 -5.62 0.65 28.30
C TRP A 453 -5.36 0.02 26.92
N ILE A 454 -6.19 0.41 25.94
CA ILE A 454 -6.10 0.01 24.54
C ILE A 454 -5.58 1.19 23.73
N ASN A 455 -4.54 0.97 22.90
CA ASN A 455 -4.14 1.98 21.92
C ASN A 455 -5.09 1.96 20.72
N SER A 456 -5.69 3.11 20.42
CA SER A 456 -6.44 3.34 19.20
C SER A 456 -5.63 4.26 18.30
N SER A 457 -5.60 3.98 17.00
CA SER A 457 -4.85 4.77 16.03
C SER A 457 -5.49 4.78 14.64
N GLY A 458 -5.01 5.68 13.79
CA GLY A 458 -5.34 5.71 12.37
C GLY A 458 -4.39 6.64 11.61
N PHE A 459 -4.38 6.49 10.29
CA PHE A 459 -3.70 7.41 9.40
C PHE A 459 -4.74 8.07 8.50
N PHE A 460 -4.74 9.39 8.48
CA PHE A 460 -5.77 10.20 7.83
C PHE A 460 -5.12 11.23 6.92
N GLN A 461 -5.64 11.38 5.71
CA GLN A 461 -5.21 12.44 4.81
C GLN A 461 -6.05 13.69 5.08
N ALA A 462 -5.40 14.84 5.30
CA ALA A 462 -6.08 16.11 5.46
C ALA A 462 -6.78 16.48 4.14
N PRO A 463 -8.06 16.92 4.16
CA PRO A 463 -8.76 17.41 2.98
C PRO A 463 -8.00 18.53 2.22
N PRO A 464 -8.21 18.69 0.90
CA PRO A 464 -7.53 19.73 0.11
C PRO A 464 -7.83 21.19 0.52
N ASP A 465 -8.88 21.41 1.31
CA ASP A 465 -9.31 22.69 1.88
C ASP A 465 -9.01 22.83 3.37
N ALA A 466 -8.44 21.81 4.03
CA ALA A 466 -8.18 21.82 5.48
C ALA A 466 -6.94 22.66 5.85
N ALA A 467 -7.13 23.59 6.79
CA ALA A 467 -6.07 24.42 7.38
C ALA A 467 -5.72 23.99 8.81
N THR A 468 -6.68 23.44 9.56
CA THR A 468 -6.50 22.98 10.94
C THR A 468 -7.22 21.65 11.19
N ILE A 469 -6.86 21.00 12.30
CA ILE A 469 -7.55 19.83 12.85
C ILE A 469 -7.81 20.04 14.34
N GLN A 470 -9.01 19.70 14.79
CA GLN A 470 -9.37 19.63 16.21
C GLN A 470 -9.52 18.15 16.60
N ILE A 471 -8.83 17.72 17.67
CA ILE A 471 -8.94 16.37 18.22
C ILE A 471 -10.02 16.40 19.30
N HIS A 472 -10.95 15.45 19.21
CA HIS A 472 -12.10 15.28 20.11
C HIS A 472 -11.95 13.97 20.89
N LEU A 473 -11.68 14.11 22.20
CA LEU A 473 -11.65 13.04 23.19
C LEU A 473 -13.05 12.92 23.80
N THR A 474 -14.01 12.60 22.93
CA THR A 474 -15.45 12.67 23.19
C THR A 474 -16.11 11.30 23.08
N MET A 475 -17.21 11.09 23.79
CA MET A 475 -18.06 9.91 23.61
C MET A 475 -19.54 10.29 23.58
N ASN A 476 -20.32 9.50 22.84
CA ASN A 476 -21.78 9.55 22.84
C ASN A 476 -22.34 8.26 23.45
N THR A 477 -21.94 7.99 24.69
CA THR A 477 -22.38 6.85 25.50
C THR A 477 -22.28 7.17 26.98
N GLN A 478 -23.03 6.45 27.80
CA GLN A 478 -22.92 6.45 29.26
C GLN A 478 -21.77 5.53 29.71
N GLY A 479 -21.23 5.82 30.91
CA GLY A 479 -20.07 5.16 31.51
C GLY A 479 -18.91 6.13 31.77
N THR A 480 -17.72 5.59 32.06
CA THR A 480 -16.49 6.37 32.24
C THR A 480 -15.47 5.99 31.18
N LEU A 481 -14.84 7.01 30.58
CA LEU A 481 -13.79 6.87 29.57
C LEU A 481 -12.57 7.68 30.01
N ARG A 482 -11.40 7.04 30.02
CA ARG A 482 -10.11 7.71 30.23
C ARG A 482 -9.31 7.80 28.95
N HIS A 483 -8.54 8.87 28.81
CA HIS A 483 -7.64 9.12 27.69
C HIS A 483 -6.23 9.47 28.17
N ASP A 484 -5.21 8.93 27.51
CA ASP A 484 -3.80 9.23 27.80
C ASP A 484 -2.93 9.13 26.53
N GLY A 485 -1.83 9.87 26.52
CA GLY A 485 -0.75 9.82 25.53
C GLY A 485 -1.20 10.04 24.09
N ILE A 486 -1.67 11.25 23.76
CA ILE A 486 -2.18 11.58 22.42
C ILE A 486 -1.03 11.99 21.48
N ILE A 487 -0.97 11.34 20.31
CA ILE A 487 -0.01 11.62 19.25
C ILE A 487 -0.75 12.09 17.99
N LEU A 488 -0.37 13.26 17.46
CA LEU A 488 -0.67 13.69 16.09
C LEU A 488 0.64 14.03 15.37
N CYS A 489 1.06 13.23 14.40
CA CYS A 489 2.29 13.46 13.63
C CYS A 489 2.00 13.55 12.14
N GLU A 490 2.52 14.57 11.44
CA GLU A 490 2.61 14.54 9.97
C GLU A 490 3.53 13.39 9.54
N VAL A 491 3.10 12.62 8.53
CA VAL A 491 3.88 11.52 7.96
C VAL A 491 3.95 11.57 6.44
N VAL A 492 5.09 11.10 5.91
CA VAL A 492 5.28 10.81 4.48
C VAL A 492 5.41 9.30 4.27
N ASP A 493 4.99 8.79 3.12
CA ASP A 493 5.07 7.36 2.82
C ASP A 493 6.45 6.91 2.31
N GLY A 494 6.92 5.81 2.89
CA GLY A 494 8.05 5.03 2.41
C GLY A 494 7.59 3.65 1.93
N GLU A 495 8.06 3.26 0.75
CA GLU A 495 7.71 2.01 0.09
C GLU A 495 8.80 0.94 0.29
N VAL A 496 8.42 -0.31 0.57
CA VAL A 496 9.34 -1.46 0.50
C VAL A 496 9.67 -1.76 -0.97
N ALA A 497 10.79 -1.21 -1.45
CA ALA A 497 11.26 -1.36 -2.83
C ALA A 497 11.87 -2.75 -3.08
N ALA A 498 12.69 -3.24 -2.14
CA ALA A 498 13.30 -4.57 -2.21
C ALA A 498 13.39 -5.21 -0.82
N VAL A 499 13.49 -6.55 -0.81
CA VAL A 499 13.66 -7.36 0.40
C VAL A 499 14.84 -8.29 0.20
N HIS A 500 15.66 -8.45 1.23
CA HIS A 500 16.89 -9.22 1.18
C HIS A 500 16.94 -10.21 2.34
N SER A 501 17.04 -11.49 2.02
CA SER A 501 17.12 -12.57 3.01
C SER A 501 18.47 -13.28 3.02
N ALA A 502 18.85 -13.84 4.17
CA ALA A 502 19.99 -14.73 4.27
C ALA A 502 19.79 -16.03 3.46
N ALA A 503 18.55 -16.54 3.39
CA ALA A 503 18.19 -17.72 2.61
C ALA A 503 18.46 -17.53 1.11
N GLU A 504 18.17 -16.35 0.57
CA GLU A 504 18.42 -16.03 -0.84
C GLU A 504 19.92 -16.00 -1.20
N LYS A 505 20.79 -15.49 -0.30
CA LYS A 505 22.24 -15.48 -0.53
C LYS A 505 22.79 -16.90 -0.73
N THR A 506 22.25 -17.89 -0.02
CA THR A 506 22.63 -19.31 -0.11
C THR A 506 22.09 -20.01 -1.36
N ALA A 507 21.02 -19.50 -1.97
CA ALA A 507 20.28 -20.15 -3.06
C ALA A 507 20.87 -20.01 -4.47
N ARG A 508 21.92 -19.20 -4.65
CA ARG A 508 22.20 -18.45 -5.90
C ARG A 508 22.41 -19.22 -7.22
N ALA A 509 22.63 -20.54 -7.22
CA ALA A 509 23.15 -21.27 -8.39
C ALA A 509 22.26 -22.37 -9.01
N ARG A 510 21.08 -22.70 -8.46
CA ARG A 510 20.27 -23.84 -8.96
C ARG A 510 18.76 -23.59 -8.83
N LEU A 511 17.99 -24.15 -9.76
CA LEU A 511 16.53 -24.24 -9.65
C LEU A 511 16.14 -24.89 -8.31
N GLN A 512 15.30 -24.21 -7.54
CA GLN A 512 14.70 -24.70 -6.30
C GLN A 512 13.22 -24.97 -6.52
N VAL A 513 12.74 -26.08 -5.95
CA VAL A 513 11.33 -26.47 -5.95
C VAL A 513 10.98 -26.94 -4.55
N TRP A 514 9.89 -26.42 -3.99
CA TRP A 514 9.37 -26.81 -2.68
C TRP A 514 7.84 -26.81 -2.69
N GLN A 515 7.24 -27.61 -1.80
CA GLN A 515 5.78 -27.62 -1.63
C GLN A 515 5.34 -26.41 -0.81
N VAL A 516 4.19 -25.86 -1.16
CA VAL A 516 3.50 -24.83 -0.40
C VAL A 516 2.07 -25.31 -0.16
N ASN A 517 1.49 -25.00 1.00
CA ASN A 517 0.07 -25.23 1.23
C ASN A 517 -0.74 -24.45 0.18
N PRO A 518 -1.72 -25.05 -0.55
CA PRO A 518 -2.54 -24.35 -1.53
C PRO A 518 -3.29 -23.11 -0.99
N LEU A 519 -3.52 -23.01 0.31
CA LEU A 519 -4.11 -21.84 0.97
C LEU A 519 -3.15 -20.65 1.14
N VAL A 520 -1.84 -20.86 0.95
CA VAL A 520 -0.82 -19.82 1.11
C VAL A 520 -0.48 -19.19 -0.25
N LYS A 521 -0.71 -17.88 -0.35
CA LYS A 521 -0.35 -17.07 -1.52
C LYS A 521 1.18 -17.00 -1.66
N VAL A 522 1.71 -17.30 -2.86
CA VAL A 522 3.16 -17.30 -3.17
C VAL A 522 3.51 -16.11 -4.05
N PHE A 523 4.28 -15.17 -3.50
CA PHE A 523 4.64 -13.92 -4.16
C PHE A 523 5.93 -14.06 -5.00
N PRO A 524 6.18 -13.17 -5.98
CA PRO A 524 7.34 -13.29 -6.87
C PRO A 524 8.69 -13.30 -6.14
N HIS A 525 8.75 -12.70 -4.95
CA HIS A 525 9.96 -12.62 -4.14
C HIS A 525 10.04 -13.67 -3.02
N THR A 526 8.96 -14.41 -2.74
CA THR A 526 8.89 -15.43 -1.66
C THR A 526 10.12 -16.34 -1.67
N PRO A 527 10.90 -16.39 -0.58
CA PRO A 527 12.18 -17.10 -0.54
C PRO A 527 11.99 -18.62 -0.62
N PRO A 528 13.02 -19.35 -1.08
CA PRO A 528 13.00 -20.80 -1.13
C PRO A 528 12.97 -21.40 0.27
N ARG A 529 12.14 -22.43 0.46
CA ARG A 529 12.11 -23.25 1.68
C ARG A 529 12.80 -24.60 1.46
N GLU A 530 12.74 -25.47 2.46
CA GLU A 530 13.23 -26.85 2.38
C GLU A 530 12.64 -27.59 1.17
N ARG A 531 13.49 -28.30 0.43
CA ARG A 531 13.07 -29.05 -0.76
C ARG A 531 12.35 -30.33 -0.35
N VAL A 532 11.14 -30.52 -0.88
CA VAL A 532 10.45 -31.81 -0.77
C VAL A 532 11.01 -32.81 -1.78
N LYS A 533 11.16 -34.08 -1.39
CA LYS A 533 11.53 -35.21 -2.27
C LYS A 533 10.31 -35.94 -2.86
N ALA A 534 9.16 -35.79 -2.23
CA ALA A 534 7.89 -36.39 -2.62
C ALA A 534 6.74 -35.50 -2.13
N VAL A 535 5.57 -35.62 -2.76
CA VAL A 535 4.31 -35.04 -2.29
C VAL A 535 3.28 -36.16 -2.22
N SER A 536 2.53 -36.21 -1.12
CA SER A 536 1.37 -37.07 -0.94
C SER A 536 0.10 -36.24 -0.94
N VAL A 537 -0.96 -36.76 -1.57
CA VAL A 537 -2.32 -36.25 -1.45
C VAL A 537 -3.26 -37.39 -1.09
N GLU A 538 -4.25 -37.07 -0.28
CA GLU A 538 -5.39 -37.94 0.03
C GLU A 538 -6.63 -37.30 -0.57
N LEU A 539 -7.49 -38.12 -1.14
CA LEU A 539 -8.72 -37.73 -1.81
C LEU A 539 -9.70 -38.91 -1.84
N ALA A 540 -10.98 -38.62 -1.61
CA ALA A 540 -12.09 -39.54 -1.79
C ALA A 540 -12.38 -39.77 -3.29
N ARG A 541 -13.23 -40.76 -3.59
CA ARG A 541 -13.75 -40.91 -4.97
C ARG A 541 -14.63 -39.72 -5.31
N ASN A 542 -14.54 -39.25 -6.56
CA ASN A 542 -15.22 -38.05 -7.05
C ASN A 542 -14.74 -36.73 -6.41
N GLU A 543 -13.51 -36.70 -5.89
CA GLU A 543 -12.90 -35.50 -5.30
C GLU A 543 -11.76 -34.95 -6.18
N PHE A 544 -11.61 -33.62 -6.15
CA PHE A 544 -10.48 -32.88 -6.72
C PHE A 544 -9.63 -32.36 -5.57
N GLN A 545 -8.32 -32.62 -5.61
CA GLN A 545 -7.37 -32.14 -4.60
C GLN A 545 -6.24 -31.33 -5.22
N ALA A 546 -5.90 -30.22 -4.56
CA ALA A 546 -4.89 -29.27 -5.02
C ALA A 546 -3.51 -29.56 -4.41
N VAL A 547 -2.46 -29.39 -5.22
CA VAL A 547 -1.07 -29.29 -4.78
C VAL A 547 -0.48 -28.01 -5.36
N GLN A 548 0.17 -27.21 -4.52
CA GLN A 548 0.93 -26.05 -4.96
C GLN A 548 2.44 -26.33 -4.77
N LEU A 549 3.21 -26.15 -5.83
CA LEU A 549 4.67 -26.15 -5.80
C LEU A 549 5.20 -24.77 -6.21
N ALA A 550 6.19 -24.28 -5.50
CA ALA A 550 6.86 -23.02 -5.83
C ALA A 550 8.21 -23.32 -6.51
N PHE A 551 8.45 -22.71 -7.66
CA PHE A 551 9.67 -22.87 -8.46
C PHE A 551 10.45 -21.55 -8.44
N ARG A 552 11.72 -21.54 -7.99
CA ARG A 552 12.58 -20.35 -8.05
C ARG A 552 13.83 -20.63 -8.87
N ALA A 553 14.03 -19.84 -9.91
CA ALA A 553 15.27 -19.85 -10.68
C ALA A 553 16.41 -19.18 -9.89
N GLY A 554 17.59 -19.80 -9.90
CA GLY A 554 18.83 -19.15 -9.43
C GLY A 554 19.14 -17.92 -10.28
N THR A 555 20.01 -17.04 -9.78
CA THR A 555 20.30 -15.74 -10.42
C THR A 555 20.98 -15.86 -11.80
N THR A 556 21.50 -17.04 -12.13
CA THR A 556 22.14 -17.37 -13.42
C THR A 556 21.27 -18.21 -14.35
N ASN A 557 20.09 -18.68 -13.90
CA ASN A 557 19.33 -19.73 -14.58
C ASN A 557 17.99 -19.19 -15.11
N ALA A 558 18.04 -18.13 -15.90
CA ALA A 558 16.89 -17.62 -16.64
C ALA A 558 16.39 -18.66 -17.67
N GLY A 559 15.08 -18.70 -17.90
CA GLY A 559 14.52 -19.29 -19.12
C GLY A 559 13.29 -20.16 -18.90
N LYS A 560 12.83 -20.77 -20.01
CA LYS A 560 11.67 -21.66 -20.05
C LYS A 560 11.98 -22.97 -19.33
N ALA A 561 11.18 -23.30 -18.31
CA ALA A 561 11.10 -24.65 -17.78
C ALA A 561 9.97 -25.42 -18.48
N SER A 562 10.04 -26.74 -18.49
CA SER A 562 8.90 -27.62 -18.81
C SER A 562 8.50 -28.44 -17.57
N ILE A 563 7.20 -28.71 -17.45
CA ILE A 563 6.61 -29.49 -16.38
C ILE A 563 5.83 -30.65 -17.00
N GLU A 564 6.33 -31.86 -16.80
CA GLU A 564 5.70 -33.09 -17.26
C GLU A 564 5.28 -33.91 -16.03
N VAL A 565 4.00 -34.31 -15.99
CA VAL A 565 3.46 -35.20 -14.95
C VAL A 565 3.23 -36.57 -15.58
N SER A 566 4.03 -37.55 -15.15
CA SER A 566 3.86 -38.95 -15.57
C SER A 566 2.54 -39.53 -15.06
N PRO A 567 1.90 -40.47 -15.80
CA PRO A 567 0.72 -41.20 -15.35
C PRO A 567 0.78 -41.69 -13.91
N LEU A 568 -0.29 -41.39 -13.16
CA LEU A 568 -0.51 -41.86 -11.81
C LEU A 568 -1.30 -43.17 -11.87
N LYS A 569 -0.67 -44.28 -11.50
CA LYS A 569 -1.23 -45.63 -11.58
C LYS A 569 -1.36 -46.29 -10.21
N SER A 570 -2.46 -46.99 -9.99
CA SER A 570 -2.67 -47.85 -8.83
C SER A 570 -1.81 -49.11 -8.92
N ARG A 571 -1.74 -49.89 -7.84
CA ARG A 571 -1.08 -51.21 -7.86
C ARG A 571 -1.72 -52.22 -8.83
N SER A 572 -2.98 -52.02 -9.23
CA SER A 572 -3.65 -52.86 -10.24
C SER A 572 -3.45 -52.36 -11.68
N GLY A 573 -2.73 -51.24 -11.88
CA GLY A 573 -2.47 -50.65 -13.19
C GLY A 573 -3.54 -49.65 -13.66
N GLU A 574 -4.65 -49.48 -12.92
CA GLU A 574 -5.64 -48.44 -13.17
C GLU A 574 -4.99 -47.06 -13.13
N GLU A 575 -5.26 -46.24 -14.14
CA GLU A 575 -4.65 -44.92 -14.34
C GLU A 575 -5.65 -43.81 -14.00
N LEU A 576 -5.24 -42.85 -13.17
CA LEU A 576 -6.04 -41.66 -12.90
C LEU A 576 -6.01 -40.69 -14.09
N PRO A 577 -7.03 -39.82 -14.26
CA PRO A 577 -7.01 -38.74 -15.25
C PRO A 577 -5.72 -37.91 -15.16
N PRO A 578 -5.23 -37.35 -16.29
CA PRO A 578 -4.06 -36.49 -16.29
C PRO A 578 -4.18 -35.34 -15.28
N VAL A 579 -3.14 -35.14 -14.47
CA VAL A 579 -3.07 -34.05 -13.51
C VAL A 579 -3.07 -32.73 -14.28
N LYS A 580 -4.04 -31.86 -13.99
CA LYS A 580 -4.11 -30.53 -14.60
C LYS A 580 -3.00 -29.66 -14.02
N VAL A 581 -2.17 -29.06 -14.87
CA VAL A 581 -1.05 -28.18 -14.48
C VAL A 581 -1.37 -26.75 -14.92
N GLU A 582 -1.37 -25.83 -13.96
CA GLU A 582 -1.70 -24.42 -14.15
C GLU A 582 -0.63 -23.53 -13.53
N ARG A 583 -0.29 -22.44 -14.20
CA ARG A 583 0.57 -21.39 -13.67
C ARG A 583 -0.30 -20.44 -12.86
N VAL A 584 0.06 -20.19 -11.61
CA VAL A 584 -0.59 -19.12 -10.83
C VAL A 584 -0.05 -17.78 -11.35
N GLY A 585 -0.91 -17.01 -11.99
CA GLY A 585 -0.63 -15.66 -12.47
C GLY A 585 -0.80 -14.61 -11.37
N TYR A 586 -0.44 -13.37 -11.69
CA TYR A 586 -0.49 -12.24 -10.78
C TYR A 586 -1.43 -11.14 -11.31
N VAL A 587 -2.20 -10.53 -10.42
CA VAL A 587 -3.03 -9.35 -10.69
C VAL A 587 -2.51 -8.15 -9.89
N PRO A 588 -2.63 -6.92 -10.43
CA PRO A 588 -2.32 -5.73 -9.67
C PRO A 588 -3.43 -5.46 -8.63
N VAL A 589 -3.03 -5.14 -7.40
CA VAL A 589 -3.89 -4.57 -6.37
C VAL A 589 -3.28 -3.24 -5.95
N ASP A 590 -4.05 -2.17 -6.00
CA ASP A 590 -3.60 -0.80 -5.71
C ASP A 590 -3.83 -0.36 -4.27
N HIS A 591 -4.84 -0.92 -3.59
CA HIS A 591 -5.27 -0.49 -2.26
C HIS A 591 -5.71 -1.67 -1.39
N PRO A 592 -5.36 -1.70 -0.08
CA PRO A 592 -5.95 -2.67 0.86
C PRO A 592 -7.45 -2.40 0.99
N SER A 593 -8.30 -3.41 0.73
CA SER A 593 -9.74 -3.16 0.66
C SER A 593 -10.37 -2.75 2.00
N ALA A 594 -11.41 -1.93 1.89
CA ALA A 594 -12.39 -1.56 2.92
C ALA A 594 -13.69 -1.15 2.22
N TYR A 595 -14.79 -1.05 2.96
CA TYR A 595 -15.95 -0.30 2.48
C TYR A 595 -15.63 1.19 2.50
N TYR A 596 -15.88 1.87 1.39
CA TYR A 596 -15.80 3.32 1.26
C TYR A 596 -16.98 3.83 0.45
N SER A 597 -17.35 5.09 0.66
CA SER A 597 -18.28 5.83 -0.19
C SER A 597 -17.53 6.91 -0.96
N THR A 598 -18.10 7.35 -2.09
CA THR A 598 -17.59 8.49 -2.85
C THR A 598 -18.74 9.17 -3.56
N GLU A 599 -18.71 10.50 -3.59
CA GLU A 599 -19.73 11.36 -4.22
C GLU A 599 -19.25 11.90 -5.58
N VAL A 600 -18.09 11.42 -6.07
CA VAL A 600 -17.62 11.80 -7.41
C VAL A 600 -18.56 11.26 -8.50
N PRO A 601 -18.82 12.01 -9.58
CA PRO A 601 -19.66 11.54 -10.68
C PRO A 601 -19.19 10.22 -11.32
N ASP A 602 -20.08 9.52 -12.02
CA ASP A 602 -19.78 8.23 -12.68
C ASP A 602 -18.70 8.31 -13.78
N TRP A 603 -18.40 9.51 -14.28
CA TRP A 603 -17.29 9.75 -15.21
C TRP A 603 -15.96 10.07 -14.52
N CYS A 604 -15.93 10.05 -13.18
CA CYS A 604 -14.71 10.11 -12.38
C CYS A 604 -14.30 8.68 -11.94
N ARG A 605 -13.00 8.47 -11.82
CA ARG A 605 -12.42 7.22 -11.36
C ARG A 605 -12.66 7.05 -9.86
N LYS A 606 -13.26 5.92 -9.48
CA LYS A 606 -13.60 5.62 -8.08
C LYS A 606 -12.38 4.99 -7.40
N VAL A 607 -11.51 5.84 -6.87
CA VAL A 607 -10.31 5.45 -6.11
C VAL A 607 -10.67 5.37 -4.61
N PRO A 608 -10.32 4.30 -3.89
CA PRO A 608 -10.49 4.24 -2.44
C PRO A 608 -9.58 5.26 -1.73
N HIS A 609 -10.13 5.91 -0.69
CA HIS A 609 -9.37 6.80 0.19
C HIS A 609 -9.30 6.20 1.62
N GLY A 610 -8.18 6.39 2.31
CA GLY A 610 -7.96 5.89 3.68
C GLY A 610 -6.86 4.83 3.77
N ALA A 611 -6.88 4.05 4.86
CA ALA A 611 -5.85 3.05 5.17
C ALA A 611 -6.23 1.59 4.81
N GLY A 612 -7.47 1.36 4.38
CA GLY A 612 -8.06 0.03 4.24
C GLY A 612 -8.36 -0.66 5.59
N SER A 613 -9.01 -1.83 5.54
CA SER A 613 -9.41 -2.61 6.73
C SER A 613 -8.96 -4.08 6.64
N THR A 614 -7.92 -4.35 5.86
CA THR A 614 -7.36 -5.69 5.63
C THR A 614 -5.86 -5.74 5.96
N ASP A 615 -5.33 -6.95 6.08
CA ASP A 615 -3.89 -7.22 6.21
C ASP A 615 -3.14 -7.20 4.85
N GLY A 616 -3.82 -6.82 3.77
CA GLY A 616 -3.25 -6.63 2.45
C GLY A 616 -2.32 -5.41 2.32
N TRP A 617 -1.80 -5.23 1.10
CA TRP A 617 -0.94 -4.13 0.66
C TRP A 617 -1.03 -3.98 -0.87
N ALA A 618 -0.66 -2.80 -1.38
CA ALA A 618 -0.57 -2.53 -2.82
C ALA A 618 0.60 -3.32 -3.45
N GLY A 619 0.34 -4.05 -4.52
CA GLY A 619 1.35 -4.89 -5.18
C GLY A 619 0.77 -5.95 -6.11
N TRP A 620 1.63 -6.86 -6.56
CA TRP A 620 1.24 -8.03 -7.35
C TRP A 620 0.71 -9.15 -6.45
N TRP A 621 -0.56 -9.52 -6.61
CA TRP A 621 -1.20 -10.61 -5.85
C TRP A 621 -1.37 -11.86 -6.71
N PRO A 622 -0.92 -13.05 -6.24
CA PRO A 622 -1.09 -14.31 -6.97
C PRO A 622 -2.55 -14.76 -6.89
N ASP A 623 -3.22 -14.91 -8.03
CA ASP A 623 -4.66 -15.25 -8.04
C ASP A 623 -5.13 -16.10 -9.24
N PRO A 624 -5.08 -15.63 -10.50
CA PRO A 624 -5.63 -16.40 -11.62
C PRO A 624 -4.85 -17.69 -11.90
N LEU A 625 -5.55 -18.81 -12.01
CA LEU A 625 -5.00 -20.05 -12.56
C LEU A 625 -4.98 -19.96 -14.09
N GLN A 626 -3.78 -19.88 -14.67
CA GLN A 626 -3.56 -19.75 -16.11
C GLN A 626 -3.09 -21.09 -16.70
N PRO A 627 -3.57 -21.49 -17.88
CA PRO A 627 -3.03 -22.66 -18.58
C PRO A 627 -1.53 -22.50 -18.86
N GLY A 628 -0.73 -23.52 -18.55
CA GLY A 628 0.69 -23.53 -18.92
C GLY A 628 1.55 -24.47 -18.10
N SER A 629 1.99 -25.56 -18.73
CA SER A 629 3.04 -26.46 -18.21
C SER A 629 4.47 -25.99 -18.53
N ALA A 630 4.63 -24.87 -19.24
CA ALA A 630 5.93 -24.33 -19.64
C ALA A 630 6.15 -22.89 -19.11
N PRO A 631 6.32 -22.69 -17.80
CA PRO A 631 6.53 -21.38 -17.23
C PRO A 631 7.88 -20.79 -17.65
N ASP A 632 7.89 -19.50 -17.96
CA ASP A 632 9.12 -18.71 -18.06
C ASP A 632 9.57 -18.29 -16.66
N LEU A 633 10.79 -18.68 -16.27
CA LEU A 633 11.33 -18.43 -14.94
C LEU A 633 12.31 -17.26 -14.98
N SER A 634 11.88 -16.10 -14.48
CA SER A 634 12.76 -14.95 -14.31
C SER A 634 13.80 -15.22 -13.20
N PRO A 635 15.08 -14.81 -13.38
CA PRO A 635 16.12 -14.93 -12.35
C PRO A 635 15.70 -14.36 -11.00
N GLY A 636 15.89 -15.14 -9.93
CA GLY A 636 15.58 -14.70 -8.57
C GLY A 636 14.09 -14.49 -8.29
N LYS A 637 13.17 -14.85 -9.19
CA LYS A 637 11.74 -14.84 -8.93
C LYS A 637 11.19 -16.25 -8.71
N THR A 638 10.18 -16.32 -7.85
CA THR A 638 9.42 -17.52 -7.52
C THR A 638 8.13 -17.55 -8.35
N GLN A 639 7.93 -18.62 -9.11
CA GLN A 639 6.72 -18.91 -9.86
C GLN A 639 5.96 -20.06 -9.17
N PRO A 640 4.79 -19.80 -8.57
CA PRO A 640 3.87 -20.84 -8.13
C PRO A 640 3.24 -21.59 -9.30
N ILE A 641 3.16 -22.91 -9.17
CA ILE A 641 2.50 -23.83 -10.08
C ILE A 641 1.48 -24.64 -9.29
N TRP A 642 0.26 -24.68 -9.82
CA TRP A 642 -0.88 -25.39 -9.27
C TRP A 642 -1.09 -26.70 -10.01
N PHE A 643 -1.32 -27.76 -9.26
CA PHE A 643 -1.62 -29.10 -9.78
C PHE A 643 -2.95 -29.53 -9.21
N THR A 644 -3.91 -29.88 -10.08
CA THR A 644 -5.21 -30.42 -9.66
C THR A 644 -5.26 -31.91 -10.00
N VAL A 645 -5.30 -32.74 -8.96
CA VAL A 645 -5.47 -34.18 -9.03
C VAL A 645 -6.95 -34.50 -8.88
N HIS A 646 -7.48 -35.42 -9.69
CA HIS A 646 -8.89 -35.85 -9.63
C HIS A 646 -8.95 -37.36 -9.48
N ALA A 647 -9.70 -37.85 -8.49
CA ALA A 647 -10.08 -39.26 -8.40
C ALA A 647 -11.50 -39.41 -8.97
N PRO A 648 -11.69 -40.08 -10.12
CA PRO A 648 -13.02 -40.34 -10.67
C PRO A 648 -13.96 -41.04 -9.68
N LYS A 649 -15.26 -40.87 -9.88
CA LYS A 649 -16.31 -41.58 -9.11
C LYS A 649 -16.11 -43.11 -9.03
N GLY A 650 -15.55 -43.70 -10.09
CA GLY A 650 -15.29 -45.14 -10.18
C GLY A 650 -13.94 -45.61 -9.63
N ALA A 651 -13.05 -44.71 -9.21
CA ALA A 651 -11.66 -45.05 -8.88
C ALA A 651 -11.54 -46.09 -7.75
N ALA A 652 -10.71 -47.12 -7.95
CA ALA A 652 -10.46 -48.11 -6.91
C ALA A 652 -9.78 -47.46 -5.68
N PRO A 653 -10.12 -47.87 -4.45
CA PRO A 653 -9.46 -47.36 -3.25
C PRO A 653 -8.04 -47.95 -3.15
N GLY A 654 -7.04 -47.12 -2.92
CA GLY A 654 -5.67 -47.59 -2.69
C GLY A 654 -4.62 -46.54 -3.02
N GLN A 655 -3.36 -46.93 -2.84
CA GLN A 655 -2.22 -46.08 -3.16
C GLN A 655 -1.97 -46.04 -4.67
N VAL A 656 -1.92 -44.82 -5.21
CA VAL A 656 -1.58 -44.51 -6.60
C VAL A 656 -0.22 -43.80 -6.60
N SER A 657 0.65 -44.14 -7.54
CA SER A 657 1.96 -43.49 -7.69
C SER A 657 2.36 -43.39 -9.16
N ARG A 658 3.43 -42.64 -9.46
CA ARG A 658 4.01 -42.60 -10.82
C ARG A 658 4.28 -44.02 -11.34
N ALA A 659 3.97 -44.27 -12.60
CA ALA A 659 4.37 -45.52 -13.25
C ALA A 659 5.91 -45.71 -13.15
N ASN A 660 6.36 -46.84 -12.62
CA ASN A 660 7.78 -47.17 -12.62
C ASN A 660 8.24 -47.41 -14.07
N GLN A 661 9.29 -46.72 -14.51
CA GLN A 661 9.94 -46.93 -15.82
C GLN A 661 10.51 -48.35 -16.02
N ASN A 662 10.49 -49.20 -14.99
CA ASN A 662 11.05 -50.56 -15.01
C ASN A 662 10.07 -51.63 -15.54
N GLN A 663 8.93 -51.26 -16.13
CA GLN A 663 7.98 -52.21 -16.76
C GLN A 663 7.71 -51.90 -18.24
N CYS A 664 8.78 -51.83 -19.05
CA CYS A 664 8.67 -52.08 -20.49
C CYS A 664 9.97 -52.61 -21.11
N ARG A 665 9.96 -53.90 -21.46
CA ARG A 665 10.89 -54.64 -22.35
C ARG A 665 12.35 -54.76 -21.83
N GLN A 666 13.00 -55.93 -21.72
CA GLN A 666 13.05 -57.13 -22.58
C GLN A 666 11.84 -57.49 -23.46
N ARG A 667 11.91 -57.04 -24.72
CA ARG A 667 11.63 -57.73 -25.99
C ARG A 667 11.49 -56.69 -27.09
#